data_AF-A0A7K3EWU7-F1
#
_entry.id   AF-A0A7K3EWU7-F1
#
_cell.length_a   1.000
_cell.length_b   1.000
_cell.length_c   1.000
_cell.angle_alpha   90.00
_cell.angle_beta   90.00
_cell.angle_gamma   90.00
#
_symmetry.space_group_name_H-M   'P 1'
#
loop_
_entity.id
_entity.type
_entity.pdbx_description
1 polymer ?
#
loop_
_entity_poly.entity_id
_entity_poly.type
_entity_poly.pdbx_seq_one_letter_code
_entity_poly.pdbx_strand_id
1 'polypeptide(L)'
;MGGDPHMSATVVGLEGTGVPDPYGDQRLLTSAMTNGYEAVPDRERDRLRRYLEAVVAARQAPVHTTVAFNAVYFGYGLGGEGYGGSPLCLDDFPVITFGECAPVLPVGAMVCVATGSDPLFAEIVYREGAHPLVSTLGDVPAWVSGAPAGAEGPGTPASESAPRRRELLVPDLHAFGPALSLSPAQLHRLRTRRRWINEDGHVLVDVCYPSVEAAGRGDLTAYADYLLTTARQQLLSPFVPVSLAALVGGTHDGGLRAGLLGLLDTVRGVLESSATLRTWGHYAMTRDSLADSWRNTGPLGGDDLRSLAAAVEHAATPGRRRYGVIAPVTVFTAVGPRLRGLPGATELLRGVGYAAAVCRANVALADVVQGESDQGLFKNGALVTLDDAFEGGGVWRSHHPGDAEAPGDPLTPAGRGWTSTLSAPPDPEAELEPADTPLTDDASLGTGELLRNDAGEIHWRAPLRLVHLRGGWFPLQPDMARELRRSRGSDSTLTLELEHPGEVLSEREATQDVIAELGVESYRLTGIAWPQDFFPGLLIELRCLRGSTVIHLTTTPLEGRVQIGDRETGHCYDPLVLTREDVPGSHRHGDTAVGLGPRRLVMRTVRRLGLLTLDGHALMDRSALPSAVYGRRPARSQAAALESAVAELLAEHLLEPALGSRDAWGQPHFPAHDGEPTIPLIGYRPALRRVVRPWGSTDPEPGDVGSLAAQLVSGHLRRLRPGCSPSDVQRTAFREYCRSLGKADGWELPPGYTFVTEHMRGR
;
A
#
# COMPACT_ATOMS: atom_id res chain seq x y z
N MET A 1 -58.72 -35.69 29.53
CA MET A 1 -57.84 -36.79 29.98
C MET A 1 -56.72 -36.90 28.95
N GLY A 2 -55.82 -35.92 28.94
CA GLY A 2 -54.76 -35.79 27.94
C GLY A 2 -53.42 -35.77 28.66
N GLY A 3 -52.60 -36.78 28.40
CA GLY A 3 -51.27 -36.93 28.97
C GLY A 3 -50.27 -35.98 28.33
N ASP A 4 -49.36 -35.50 29.16
CA ASP A 4 -48.11 -34.84 28.83
C ASP A 4 -47.25 -35.67 27.87
N PRO A 5 -46.53 -35.00 26.96
CA PRO A 5 -45.21 -35.44 26.57
C PRO A 5 -44.21 -34.28 26.69
N HIS A 6 -43.67 -34.07 27.88
CA HIS A 6 -42.32 -33.53 28.03
C HIS A 6 -41.31 -34.66 27.73
N MET A 7 -40.99 -34.82 26.45
CA MET A 7 -39.79 -35.52 26.01
C MET A 7 -38.71 -34.47 25.73
N SER A 8 -37.88 -34.25 26.74
CA SER A 8 -36.60 -33.57 26.63
C SER A 8 -35.74 -34.31 25.60
N ALA A 9 -35.57 -33.72 24.42
CA ALA A 9 -34.48 -34.08 23.53
C ALA A 9 -33.19 -33.53 24.16
N THR A 10 -32.42 -34.42 24.75
CA THR A 10 -31.06 -34.16 25.23
C THR A 10 -30.22 -33.72 24.04
N VAL A 11 -30.06 -32.40 23.88
CA VAL A 11 -29.02 -31.84 23.01
C VAL A 11 -27.70 -32.21 23.67
N VAL A 12 -27.06 -33.25 23.13
CA VAL A 12 -25.67 -33.58 23.43
C VAL A 12 -24.85 -32.35 23.06
N GLY A 13 -24.36 -31.65 24.09
CA GLY A 13 -23.46 -30.53 23.92
C GLY A 13 -22.22 -30.98 23.15
N LEU A 14 -21.99 -30.39 21.99
CA LEU A 14 -20.69 -30.38 21.33
C LEU A 14 -19.75 -29.47 22.14
N GLU A 15 -19.31 -29.93 23.31
CA GLU A 15 -18.07 -29.46 23.89
C GLU A 15 -16.91 -29.98 23.05
N GLY A 16 -16.13 -29.07 22.45
CA GLY A 16 -14.73 -29.33 22.14
C GLY A 16 -14.36 -29.67 20.70
N THR A 17 -14.79 -28.90 19.70
CA THR A 17 -13.94 -28.73 18.50
C THR A 17 -12.90 -27.68 18.85
N GLY A 18 -11.64 -28.06 19.07
CA GLY A 18 -10.53 -27.17 19.48
C GLY A 18 -10.12 -26.08 18.48
N VAL A 19 -11.03 -25.69 17.58
CA VAL A 19 -10.89 -24.63 16.59
C VAL A 19 -11.26 -23.30 17.25
N PRO A 20 -10.39 -22.27 17.17
CA PRO A 20 -10.68 -20.95 17.71
C PRO A 20 -11.93 -20.29 17.09
N ASP A 21 -12.70 -19.53 17.87
CA ASP A 21 -13.86 -18.73 17.42
C ASP A 21 -13.47 -17.25 17.40
N PRO A 22 -13.78 -16.48 16.32
CA PRO A 22 -13.56 -15.03 16.28
C PRO A 22 -14.13 -14.28 17.48
N TYR A 23 -15.32 -14.67 17.95
CA TYR A 23 -15.97 -14.12 19.16
C TYR A 23 -15.74 -14.99 20.40
N GLY A 24 -14.75 -15.88 20.37
CA GLY A 24 -14.40 -16.78 21.46
C GLY A 24 -13.60 -16.08 22.58
N ASP A 25 -13.20 -16.87 23.59
CA ASP A 25 -12.42 -16.37 24.73
C ASP A 25 -11.02 -15.84 24.32
N GLN A 26 -10.47 -16.35 23.22
CA GLN A 26 -9.15 -15.96 22.72
C GLN A 26 -9.30 -15.24 21.39
N ARG A 27 -8.88 -13.97 21.36
CA ARG A 27 -8.87 -13.15 20.15
C ARG A 27 -7.99 -13.76 19.06
N LEU A 28 -8.48 -13.65 17.83
CA LEU A 28 -7.76 -14.06 16.63
C LEU A 28 -6.94 -12.91 16.03
N LEU A 29 -7.41 -11.66 16.16
CA LEU A 29 -6.68 -10.47 15.71
C LEU A 29 -6.05 -9.75 16.89
N THR A 30 -4.80 -9.32 16.71
CA THR A 30 -4.01 -8.58 17.70
C THR A 30 -3.31 -7.40 17.05
N SER A 31 -2.88 -6.42 17.85
CA SER A 31 -2.16 -5.24 17.35
C SER A 31 -0.84 -5.60 16.66
N ALA A 32 -0.20 -6.73 16.99
CA ALA A 32 1.02 -7.14 16.29
C ALA A 32 0.77 -7.43 14.80
N MET A 33 -0.42 -7.94 14.48
CA MET A 33 -0.82 -8.29 13.11
C MET A 33 -1.03 -7.05 12.21
N THR A 34 -1.20 -5.85 12.77
CA THR A 34 -1.30 -4.63 11.96
C THR A 34 0.02 -4.23 11.31
N ASN A 35 1.13 -4.86 11.69
CA ASN A 35 2.47 -4.62 11.14
C ASN A 35 2.89 -5.66 10.09
N GLY A 36 2.01 -6.58 9.70
CA GLY A 36 2.28 -7.63 8.70
C GLY A 36 2.72 -8.97 9.30
N TYR A 37 2.77 -10.00 8.45
CA TYR A 37 2.93 -11.40 8.84
C TYR A 37 4.19 -11.67 9.68
N GLU A 38 5.32 -11.09 9.28
CA GLU A 38 6.63 -11.30 9.93
C GLU A 38 6.70 -10.70 11.34
N ALA A 39 5.85 -9.71 11.67
CA ALA A 39 5.83 -9.09 12.98
C ALA A 39 5.05 -9.91 14.03
N VAL A 40 4.35 -10.97 13.62
CA VAL A 40 3.41 -11.69 14.48
C VAL A 40 4.09 -12.81 15.26
N PRO A 41 3.87 -12.93 16.58
CA PRO A 41 4.38 -14.07 17.35
C PRO A 41 3.81 -15.42 16.86
N ASP A 42 4.63 -16.48 16.86
CA ASP A 42 4.24 -17.82 16.35
C ASP A 42 2.95 -18.35 16.96
N ARG A 43 2.76 -18.18 18.27
CA ARG A 43 1.55 -18.64 18.97
C ARG A 43 0.27 -17.95 18.47
N GLU A 44 0.37 -16.68 18.10
CA GLU A 44 -0.75 -15.91 17.56
C GLU A 44 -1.00 -16.31 16.10
N ARG A 45 0.06 -16.49 15.30
CA ARG A 45 -0.01 -17.05 13.94
C ARG A 45 -0.66 -18.43 13.92
N ASP A 46 -0.26 -19.33 14.81
CA ASP A 46 -0.80 -20.69 14.92
C ASP A 46 -2.28 -20.72 15.30
N ARG A 47 -2.72 -19.77 16.12
CA ARG A 47 -4.15 -19.65 16.45
C ARG A 47 -4.94 -19.19 15.22
N LEU A 48 -4.47 -18.15 14.53
CA LEU A 48 -5.10 -17.64 13.33
C LEU A 48 -5.12 -18.70 12.22
N ARG A 49 -4.00 -19.41 12.01
CA ARG A 49 -3.85 -20.50 11.03
C ARG A 49 -4.90 -21.59 11.23
N ARG A 50 -5.03 -22.13 12.44
CA ARG A 50 -6.01 -23.21 12.73
C ARG A 50 -7.44 -22.78 12.41
N TYR A 51 -7.78 -21.52 12.69
CA TYR A 51 -9.09 -21.00 12.32
C TYR A 51 -9.25 -20.86 10.80
N LEU A 52 -8.28 -20.25 10.11
CA LEU A 52 -8.34 -20.04 8.67
C LEU A 52 -8.35 -21.35 7.88
N GLU A 53 -7.59 -22.36 8.29
CA GLU A 53 -7.64 -23.71 7.72
C GLU A 53 -9.05 -24.31 7.83
N ALA A 54 -9.70 -24.14 8.98
CA ALA A 54 -11.07 -24.61 9.18
C ALA A 54 -12.09 -23.81 8.35
N VAL A 55 -11.89 -22.50 8.16
CA VAL A 55 -12.71 -21.67 7.25
C VAL A 55 -12.58 -22.19 5.82
N VAL A 56 -11.36 -22.43 5.33
CA VAL A 56 -11.11 -22.94 3.97
C VAL A 56 -11.73 -24.33 3.78
N ALA A 57 -11.71 -25.18 4.80
CA ALA A 57 -12.36 -26.48 4.76
C ALA A 57 -13.90 -26.41 4.77
N ALA A 58 -14.48 -25.40 5.43
CA ALA A 58 -15.92 -25.24 5.56
C ALA A 58 -16.58 -24.51 4.38
N ARG A 59 -15.86 -23.62 3.69
CA ARG A 59 -16.38 -22.86 2.56
C ARG A 59 -16.45 -23.74 1.30
N GLN A 60 -17.54 -23.61 0.55
CA GLN A 60 -17.72 -24.32 -0.72
C GLN A 60 -16.92 -23.68 -1.88
N ALA A 61 -16.57 -22.41 -1.74
CA ALA A 61 -15.75 -21.65 -2.67
C ALA A 61 -14.28 -21.64 -2.22
N PRO A 62 -13.30 -21.48 -3.14
CA PRO A 62 -11.96 -21.08 -2.77
C PRO A 62 -12.00 -19.81 -1.92
N VAL A 63 -11.19 -19.76 -0.88
CA VAL A 63 -11.21 -18.62 0.06
C VAL A 63 -10.13 -17.64 -0.36
N HIS A 64 -10.55 -16.52 -0.95
CA HIS A 64 -9.66 -15.41 -1.21
C HIS A 64 -9.13 -14.79 0.10
N THR A 65 -7.91 -14.25 0.12
CA THR A 65 -7.33 -13.56 1.30
C THR A 65 -8.27 -12.54 1.94
N THR A 66 -9.00 -11.76 1.15
CA THR A 66 -9.96 -10.77 1.65
C THR A 66 -11.20 -11.40 2.29
N VAL A 67 -11.66 -12.54 1.76
CA VAL A 67 -12.75 -13.36 2.34
C VAL A 67 -12.27 -14.03 3.64
N ALA A 68 -11.03 -14.51 3.69
CA ALA A 68 -10.41 -15.00 4.92
C ALA A 68 -10.30 -13.89 5.98
N PHE A 69 -9.89 -12.69 5.58
CA PHE A 69 -9.89 -11.53 6.47
C PHE A 69 -11.30 -11.25 7.00
N ASN A 70 -12.30 -11.23 6.13
CA ASN A 70 -13.70 -11.05 6.55
C ASN A 70 -14.15 -12.12 7.52
N ALA A 71 -13.76 -13.38 7.30
CA ALA A 71 -14.12 -14.46 8.18
C ALA A 71 -13.60 -14.24 9.61
N VAL A 72 -12.42 -13.64 9.76
CA VAL A 72 -11.85 -13.33 11.07
C VAL A 72 -12.40 -12.00 11.62
N TYR A 73 -12.43 -10.95 10.80
CA TYR A 73 -12.76 -9.58 11.21
C TYR A 73 -14.26 -9.35 11.40
N PHE A 74 -15.11 -10.00 10.61
CA PHE A 74 -16.57 -9.90 10.74
C PHE A 74 -17.19 -11.12 11.43
N GLY A 75 -16.35 -12.10 11.79
CA GLY A 75 -16.71 -13.24 12.64
C GLY A 75 -17.62 -14.27 11.97
N TYR A 76 -17.10 -14.95 10.96
CA TYR A 76 -17.76 -16.06 10.28
C TYR A 76 -17.83 -17.30 11.17
N GLY A 77 -19.02 -17.89 11.32
CA GLY A 77 -19.23 -19.11 12.07
C GLY A 77 -19.00 -20.37 11.23
N LEU A 78 -18.27 -21.34 11.78
CA LEU A 78 -18.02 -22.64 11.14
C LEU A 78 -19.21 -23.63 11.27
N GLY A 79 -20.21 -23.31 12.09
CA GLY A 79 -21.36 -24.17 12.38
C GLY A 79 -22.47 -24.18 11.31
N GLY A 80 -22.20 -23.71 10.10
CA GLY A 80 -23.17 -23.65 8.99
C GLY A 80 -24.01 -22.36 8.92
N GLU A 81 -23.98 -21.52 9.96
CA GLU A 81 -24.66 -20.21 9.97
C GLU A 81 -23.87 -19.12 9.22
N GLY A 82 -22.59 -19.34 8.93
CA GLY A 82 -21.72 -18.32 8.32
C GLY A 82 -21.72 -17.02 9.13
N TYR A 83 -21.97 -15.88 8.48
CA TYR A 83 -22.14 -14.59 9.16
C TYR A 83 -23.50 -14.41 9.85
N GLY A 84 -24.46 -15.33 9.71
CA GLY A 84 -25.78 -15.23 10.34
C GLY A 84 -25.72 -15.23 11.88
N GLY A 85 -24.65 -15.78 12.44
CA GLY A 85 -24.36 -15.70 13.87
C GLY A 85 -23.59 -14.45 14.29
N SER A 86 -23.28 -13.51 13.41
CA SER A 86 -22.55 -12.27 13.68
C SER A 86 -23.52 -11.11 13.91
N PRO A 87 -23.27 -10.16 14.83
CA PRO A 87 -24.14 -9.02 15.08
C PRO A 87 -23.96 -7.88 14.05
N LEU A 88 -23.59 -8.23 12.81
CA LEU A 88 -23.44 -7.27 11.72
C LEU A 88 -24.78 -6.60 11.40
N CYS A 89 -24.73 -5.30 11.14
CA CYS A 89 -25.87 -4.54 10.65
C CYS A 89 -25.96 -4.71 9.13
N LEU A 90 -26.98 -5.43 8.65
CA LEU A 90 -27.18 -5.65 7.21
C LEU A 90 -27.49 -4.36 6.44
N ASP A 91 -28.05 -3.36 7.13
CA ASP A 91 -28.35 -2.05 6.54
C ASP A 91 -27.09 -1.25 6.20
N ASP A 92 -25.93 -1.63 6.73
CA ASP A 92 -24.63 -1.02 6.40
C ASP A 92 -24.03 -1.58 5.11
N PHE A 93 -24.66 -2.58 4.47
CA PHE A 93 -24.15 -3.17 3.23
C PHE A 93 -24.49 -2.30 2.02
N PRO A 94 -23.55 -2.05 1.09
CA PRO A 94 -23.83 -1.27 -0.08
C PRO A 94 -24.89 -1.97 -0.91
N VAL A 95 -25.94 -1.22 -1.21
CA VAL A 95 -27.02 -1.71 -2.06
C VAL A 95 -26.55 -1.62 -3.51
N ILE A 96 -26.45 -2.76 -4.17
CA ILE A 96 -26.11 -2.83 -5.59
C ILE A 96 -27.40 -2.93 -6.39
N THR A 97 -27.56 -1.98 -7.30
CA THR A 97 -28.50 -2.09 -8.42
C THR A 97 -27.71 -2.43 -9.67
N PHE A 98 -28.00 -3.56 -10.30
CA PHE A 98 -27.44 -3.87 -11.61
C PHE A 98 -28.10 -2.98 -12.67
N GLY A 99 -27.43 -1.88 -13.01
CA GLY A 99 -27.72 -1.00 -14.13
C GLY A 99 -26.71 -1.19 -15.27
N GLU A 100 -26.56 -0.19 -16.15
CA GLU A 100 -25.61 -0.26 -17.27
C GLU A 100 -24.14 -0.10 -16.83
N CYS A 101 -23.84 0.59 -15.72
CA CYS A 101 -22.49 0.70 -15.16
C CYS A 101 -22.52 0.66 -13.62
N ALA A 102 -21.49 0.09 -12.98
CA ALA A 102 -21.37 -0.01 -11.52
C ALA A 102 -19.99 0.42 -11.00
N PRO A 103 -19.89 0.86 -9.72
CA PRO A 103 -18.59 1.04 -9.07
C PRO A 103 -17.88 -0.32 -8.90
N VAL A 104 -16.55 -0.25 -8.72
CA VAL A 104 -15.72 -1.44 -8.49
C VAL A 104 -16.17 -2.19 -7.23
N LEU A 105 -16.40 -3.49 -7.37
CA LEU A 105 -16.72 -4.40 -6.28
C LEU A 105 -15.59 -5.43 -6.14
N PRO A 106 -14.68 -5.25 -5.17
CA PRO A 106 -13.59 -6.19 -4.95
C PRO A 106 -14.10 -7.51 -4.37
N VAL A 107 -13.29 -8.56 -4.52
CA VAL A 107 -13.50 -9.83 -3.80
C VAL A 107 -13.47 -9.56 -2.29
N GLY A 108 -14.40 -10.14 -1.54
CA GLY A 108 -14.67 -9.86 -0.14
C GLY A 108 -15.73 -8.77 0.09
N ALA A 109 -16.21 -8.08 -0.94
CA ALA A 109 -17.30 -7.13 -0.75
C ALA A 109 -18.58 -7.84 -0.26
N MET A 110 -19.06 -7.46 0.92
CA MET A 110 -20.39 -7.84 1.43
C MET A 110 -21.43 -6.84 0.93
N VAL A 111 -22.46 -7.33 0.26
CA VAL A 111 -23.33 -6.51 -0.56
C VAL A 111 -24.79 -6.92 -0.43
N CYS A 112 -25.68 -5.97 -0.68
CA CYS A 112 -27.12 -6.19 -0.78
C CYS A 112 -27.57 -5.93 -2.22
N VAL A 113 -27.89 -6.98 -2.98
CA VAL A 113 -28.45 -6.85 -4.31
C VAL A 113 -29.93 -6.51 -4.21
N ALA A 114 -30.32 -5.36 -4.75
CA ALA A 114 -31.71 -4.93 -4.83
C ALA A 114 -32.47 -5.75 -5.88
N THR A 115 -33.09 -6.86 -5.45
CA THR A 115 -34.11 -7.53 -6.25
C THR A 115 -35.44 -6.83 -5.98
N GLY A 116 -36.32 -6.65 -6.98
CA GLY A 116 -37.59 -5.92 -6.82
C GLY A 116 -38.62 -6.57 -5.86
N SER A 117 -38.17 -7.50 -5.03
CA SER A 117 -38.87 -8.21 -3.96
C SER A 117 -38.01 -8.13 -2.70
N ASP A 118 -37.36 -9.23 -2.30
CA ASP A 118 -36.50 -9.31 -1.13
C ASP A 118 -35.04 -8.91 -1.46
N PRO A 119 -34.33 -8.21 -0.55
CA PRO A 119 -32.90 -7.95 -0.71
C PRO A 119 -32.12 -9.28 -0.75
N LEU A 120 -31.17 -9.37 -1.67
CA LEU A 120 -30.29 -10.54 -1.81
C LEU A 120 -28.92 -10.20 -1.23
N PHE A 121 -28.63 -10.73 -0.05
CA PHE A 121 -27.33 -10.54 0.60
C PHE A 121 -26.30 -11.54 0.06
N ALA A 122 -25.10 -11.06 -0.23
CA ALA A 122 -24.03 -11.88 -0.76
C ALA A 122 -22.65 -11.37 -0.36
N GLU A 123 -21.67 -12.28 -0.34
CA GLU A 123 -20.26 -11.92 -0.33
C GLU A 123 -19.67 -12.22 -1.70
N ILE A 124 -18.97 -11.26 -2.33
CA ILE A 124 -18.29 -11.51 -3.61
C ILE A 124 -17.07 -12.39 -3.34
N VAL A 125 -17.07 -13.63 -3.82
CA VAL A 125 -15.99 -14.59 -3.52
C VAL A 125 -15.02 -14.79 -4.68
N TYR A 126 -15.36 -14.33 -5.87
CA TYR A 126 -14.51 -14.43 -7.04
C TYR A 126 -14.84 -13.34 -8.06
N ARG A 127 -13.83 -12.93 -8.82
CA ARG A 127 -13.90 -11.90 -9.84
C ARG A 127 -12.93 -12.20 -10.97
N GLU A 128 -13.36 -11.97 -12.20
CA GLU A 128 -12.52 -12.06 -13.40
C GLU A 128 -12.94 -11.02 -14.45
N GLY A 129 -12.04 -10.76 -15.40
CA GLY A 129 -12.36 -10.00 -16.61
C GLY A 129 -13.25 -10.80 -17.54
N ALA A 130 -14.21 -10.15 -18.17
CA ALA A 130 -15.16 -10.77 -19.10
C ALA A 130 -15.24 -9.96 -20.41
N HIS A 131 -14.08 -9.73 -21.02
CA HIS A 131 -13.93 -8.97 -22.25
C HIS A 131 -14.75 -9.62 -23.39
N PRO A 132 -15.58 -8.85 -24.13
CA PRO A 132 -16.50 -9.40 -25.15
C PRO A 132 -15.86 -10.19 -26.29
N LEU A 133 -14.56 -9.97 -26.55
CA LEU A 133 -13.83 -10.69 -27.60
C LEU A 133 -13.25 -12.04 -27.15
N VAL A 134 -13.37 -12.40 -25.87
CA VAL A 134 -12.99 -13.74 -25.40
C VAL A 134 -14.00 -14.75 -25.95
N SER A 135 -13.51 -15.73 -26.71
CA SER A 135 -14.36 -16.73 -27.35
C SER A 135 -15.01 -17.66 -26.32
N THR A 136 -16.16 -18.23 -26.66
CA THR A 136 -16.83 -19.24 -25.82
C THR A 136 -16.01 -20.53 -25.65
N LEU A 137 -14.99 -20.73 -26.49
CA LEU A 137 -14.06 -21.87 -26.42
C LEU A 137 -12.74 -21.53 -25.72
N GLY A 138 -12.59 -20.30 -25.24
CA GLY A 138 -11.42 -19.82 -24.50
C GLY A 138 -10.36 -19.16 -25.36
N ASP A 139 -10.55 -18.96 -26.66
CA ASP A 139 -9.58 -18.25 -27.49
C ASP A 139 -9.59 -16.75 -27.15
N VAL A 140 -8.42 -16.18 -26.91
CA VAL A 140 -8.24 -14.77 -26.56
C VAL A 140 -7.41 -14.07 -27.63
N PRO A 141 -7.85 -12.92 -28.17
CA PRO A 141 -6.98 -12.09 -29.02
C PRO A 141 -5.75 -11.62 -28.22
N ALA A 142 -4.57 -11.64 -28.85
CA ALA A 142 -3.31 -11.30 -28.17
C ALA A 142 -3.39 -10.00 -27.36
N TRP A 143 -3.94 -8.94 -27.95
CA TRP A 143 -4.02 -7.63 -27.29
C TRP A 143 -4.93 -7.60 -26.06
N VAL A 144 -5.86 -8.54 -25.88
CA VAL A 144 -6.76 -8.57 -24.72
C VAL A 144 -6.04 -9.11 -23.48
N SER A 145 -5.10 -10.04 -23.68
CA SER A 145 -4.34 -10.65 -22.59
C SER A 145 -3.34 -9.67 -21.99
N GLY A 146 -3.50 -9.34 -20.71
CA GLY A 146 -2.67 -8.35 -20.01
C GLY A 146 -3.00 -6.90 -20.35
N ALA A 147 -4.13 -6.63 -21.00
CA ALA A 147 -4.55 -5.27 -21.33
C ALA A 147 -4.94 -4.48 -20.08
N PRO A 148 -4.58 -3.19 -19.98
CA PRO A 148 -5.11 -2.32 -18.94
C PRO A 148 -6.62 -2.12 -19.11
N ALA A 149 -7.32 -1.82 -18.01
CA ALA A 149 -8.74 -1.48 -18.07
C ALA A 149 -8.98 -0.30 -19.02
N GLY A 150 -10.06 -0.38 -19.80
CA GLY A 150 -10.43 0.63 -20.78
C GLY A 150 -9.67 0.56 -22.12
N ALA A 151 -8.79 -0.43 -22.34
CA ALA A 151 -8.18 -0.63 -23.65
C ALA A 151 -9.25 -0.86 -24.74
N GLU A 152 -9.17 -0.09 -25.82
CA GLU A 152 -10.18 -0.10 -26.91
C GLU A 152 -9.76 -0.99 -28.09
N GLY A 153 -8.47 -1.33 -28.18
CA GLY A 153 -7.93 -2.16 -29.26
C GLY A 153 -6.42 -2.35 -29.15
N PRO A 154 -5.81 -3.06 -30.13
CA PRO A 154 -4.38 -3.32 -30.17
C PRO A 154 -3.54 -2.04 -30.00
N GLY A 155 -2.69 -2.02 -28.97
CA GLY A 155 -1.81 -0.89 -28.67
C GLY A 155 -2.51 0.44 -28.37
N THR A 156 -3.83 0.44 -28.16
CA THR A 156 -4.65 1.64 -27.96
C THR A 156 -5.13 1.70 -26.51
N PRO A 157 -4.43 2.42 -25.62
CA PRO A 157 -4.82 2.53 -24.21
C PRO A 157 -6.12 3.32 -24.05
N ALA A 158 -6.70 3.27 -22.85
CA ALA A 158 -7.92 3.99 -22.51
C ALA A 158 -7.79 5.50 -22.79
N SER A 159 -8.76 6.05 -23.53
CA SER A 159 -8.86 7.49 -23.78
C SER A 159 -9.55 8.25 -22.63
N GLU A 160 -10.33 7.53 -21.80
CA GLU A 160 -11.13 8.09 -20.72
C GLU A 160 -10.34 8.21 -19.40
N SER A 161 -10.63 9.26 -18.63
CA SER A 161 -10.10 9.44 -17.27
C SER A 161 -10.65 8.41 -16.27
N ALA A 162 -11.79 7.79 -16.57
CA ALA A 162 -12.43 6.75 -15.78
C ALA A 162 -12.56 5.46 -16.61
N PRO A 163 -11.53 4.60 -16.63
CA PRO A 163 -11.53 3.45 -17.51
C PRO A 163 -12.63 2.45 -17.14
N ARG A 164 -13.19 1.82 -18.17
CA ARG A 164 -14.26 0.84 -18.01
C ARG A 164 -13.74 -0.57 -18.29
N ARG A 165 -14.25 -1.55 -17.55
CA ARG A 165 -13.99 -2.97 -17.81
C ARG A 165 -15.22 -3.80 -17.53
N ARG A 166 -15.53 -4.73 -18.42
CA ARG A 166 -16.54 -5.75 -18.16
C ARG A 166 -15.97 -6.83 -17.24
N GLU A 167 -16.64 -7.09 -16.13
CA GLU A 167 -16.22 -8.06 -15.12
C GLU A 167 -17.34 -9.04 -14.80
N LEU A 168 -16.95 -10.29 -14.51
CA LEU A 168 -17.82 -11.31 -13.96
C LEU A 168 -17.52 -11.44 -12.47
N LEU A 169 -18.57 -11.28 -11.65
CA LEU A 169 -18.51 -11.46 -10.19
C LEU A 169 -19.29 -12.72 -9.80
N VAL A 170 -18.72 -13.51 -8.90
CA VAL A 170 -19.38 -14.69 -8.33
C VAL A 170 -19.78 -14.38 -6.88
N PRO A 171 -21.08 -14.17 -6.63
CA PRO A 171 -21.58 -13.99 -5.27
C PRO A 171 -21.79 -15.32 -4.56
N ASP A 172 -21.36 -15.41 -3.30
CA ASP A 172 -21.75 -16.46 -2.36
C ASP A 172 -23.04 -16.05 -1.64
N LEU A 173 -24.15 -16.62 -2.09
CA LEU A 173 -25.50 -16.33 -1.58
C LEU A 173 -25.80 -17.06 -0.27
N HIS A 174 -24.88 -17.89 0.23
CA HIS A 174 -25.03 -18.67 1.45
C HIS A 174 -24.13 -18.17 2.59
N ALA A 175 -23.30 -17.15 2.34
CA ALA A 175 -22.36 -16.59 3.31
C ALA A 175 -23.02 -16.13 4.62
N PHE A 176 -24.30 -15.72 4.59
CA PHE A 176 -25.06 -15.21 5.73
C PHE A 176 -26.00 -16.24 6.38
N GLY A 177 -25.80 -17.52 6.06
CA GLY A 177 -26.55 -18.62 6.65
C GLY A 177 -27.95 -18.83 6.04
N PRO A 178 -28.66 -19.86 6.50
CA PRO A 178 -29.92 -20.31 5.90
C PRO A 178 -31.07 -19.31 6.07
N ALA A 179 -31.05 -18.49 7.12
CA ALA A 179 -32.12 -17.51 7.40
C ALA A 179 -32.22 -16.40 6.35
N LEU A 180 -31.09 -16.05 5.73
CA LEU A 180 -30.97 -15.00 4.71
C LEU A 180 -30.72 -15.57 3.31
N SER A 181 -30.54 -16.88 3.20
CA SER A 181 -30.37 -17.57 1.92
C SER A 181 -31.71 -17.69 1.18
N LEU A 182 -31.66 -17.52 -0.14
CA LEU A 182 -32.83 -17.80 -0.99
C LEU A 182 -33.12 -19.30 -1.05
N SER A 183 -34.41 -19.65 -1.11
CA SER A 183 -34.81 -21.02 -1.44
C SER A 183 -34.35 -21.39 -2.87
N PRO A 184 -34.12 -22.69 -3.16
CA PRO A 184 -33.74 -23.13 -4.50
C PRO A 184 -34.71 -22.65 -5.60
N ALA A 185 -36.02 -22.59 -5.29
CA ALA A 185 -37.03 -22.09 -6.22
C ALA A 185 -36.94 -20.58 -6.46
N GLN A 186 -36.64 -19.77 -5.43
CA GLN A 186 -36.39 -18.34 -5.59
C GLN A 186 -35.13 -18.10 -6.45
N LEU A 187 -34.03 -18.79 -6.13
CA LEU A 187 -32.79 -18.67 -6.90
C LEU A 187 -32.97 -19.09 -8.36
N HIS A 188 -33.66 -20.21 -8.61
CA HIS A 188 -33.98 -20.65 -9.97
C HIS A 188 -34.75 -19.57 -10.75
N ARG A 189 -35.79 -18.97 -10.14
CA ARG A 189 -36.56 -17.88 -10.78
C ARG A 189 -35.69 -16.67 -11.12
N LEU A 190 -34.75 -16.28 -10.26
CA LEU A 190 -33.84 -15.17 -10.54
C LEU A 190 -32.93 -15.47 -11.75
N ARG A 191 -32.39 -16.70 -11.81
CA ARG A 191 -31.53 -17.16 -12.91
C ARG A 191 -32.28 -17.25 -14.23
N THR A 192 -33.54 -17.67 -14.23
CA THR A 192 -34.39 -17.68 -15.43
C THR A 192 -34.67 -16.28 -15.95
N ARG A 193 -34.85 -15.30 -15.06
CA ARG A 193 -35.13 -13.90 -15.43
C ARG A 193 -33.93 -13.16 -16.01
N ARG A 194 -32.70 -13.59 -15.69
CA ARG A 194 -31.43 -13.02 -16.19
C ARG A 194 -31.29 -11.49 -16.03
N ARG A 195 -32.02 -10.90 -15.06
CA ARG A 195 -32.05 -9.45 -14.84
C ARG A 195 -30.93 -8.97 -13.91
N TRP A 196 -30.62 -9.75 -12.89
CA TRP A 196 -29.68 -9.38 -11.82
C TRP A 196 -28.47 -10.32 -11.78
N ILE A 197 -28.72 -11.60 -11.97
CA ILE A 197 -27.72 -12.64 -12.11
C ILE A 197 -27.97 -13.38 -13.42
N ASN A 198 -26.91 -13.87 -14.06
CA ASN A 198 -26.99 -14.68 -15.27
C ASN A 198 -27.53 -16.10 -14.96
N GLU A 199 -27.57 -16.96 -15.97
CA GLU A 199 -28.06 -18.33 -15.82
C GLU A 199 -27.20 -19.18 -14.87
N ASP A 200 -25.92 -18.85 -14.72
CA ASP A 200 -24.98 -19.51 -13.81
C ASP A 200 -25.12 -18.99 -12.37
N GLY A 201 -25.83 -17.89 -12.15
CA GLY A 201 -25.95 -17.23 -10.86
C GLY A 201 -24.82 -16.23 -10.58
N HIS A 202 -24.10 -15.82 -11.61
CA HIS A 202 -23.05 -14.79 -11.56
C HIS A 202 -23.58 -13.43 -11.98
N VAL A 203 -22.84 -12.39 -11.65
CA VAL A 203 -23.15 -11.01 -12.03
C VAL A 203 -22.18 -10.61 -13.13
N LEU A 204 -22.70 -10.17 -14.28
CA LEU A 204 -21.89 -9.54 -15.32
C LEU A 204 -22.14 -8.03 -15.27
N VAL A 205 -21.07 -7.25 -15.13
CA VAL A 205 -21.19 -5.81 -14.90
C VAL A 205 -20.09 -5.04 -15.62
N ASP A 206 -20.46 -3.90 -16.19
CA ASP A 206 -19.50 -2.96 -16.75
C ASP A 206 -19.06 -2.01 -15.63
N VAL A 207 -17.83 -2.18 -15.16
CA VAL A 207 -17.26 -1.50 -13.99
C VAL A 207 -16.58 -0.21 -14.43
N CYS A 208 -16.87 0.88 -13.72
CA CYS A 208 -16.17 2.15 -13.89
C CYS A 208 -15.14 2.35 -12.78
N TYR A 209 -13.87 2.42 -13.18
CA TYR A 209 -12.78 2.73 -12.26
C TYR A 209 -12.64 4.25 -12.09
N PRO A 210 -12.34 4.75 -10.87
CA PRO A 210 -12.23 6.18 -10.62
C PRO A 210 -11.00 6.81 -11.28
N SER A 211 -9.96 6.01 -11.59
CA SER A 211 -8.78 6.42 -12.33
C SER A 211 -8.07 5.21 -12.94
N VAL A 212 -7.09 5.45 -13.83
CA VAL A 212 -6.23 4.41 -14.40
C VAL A 212 -5.38 3.73 -13.31
N GLU A 213 -4.88 4.51 -12.35
CA GLU A 213 -4.11 3.96 -11.22
C GLU A 213 -4.98 3.05 -10.37
N ALA A 214 -6.23 3.42 -10.10
CA ALA A 214 -7.17 2.60 -9.36
C ALA A 214 -7.48 1.27 -10.08
N ALA A 215 -7.51 1.28 -11.42
CA ALA A 215 -7.70 0.07 -12.22
C ALA A 215 -6.49 -0.87 -12.22
N GLY A 216 -5.28 -0.33 -12.00
CA GLY A 216 -4.05 -1.11 -11.88
C GLY A 216 -3.72 -1.59 -10.47
N ARG A 217 -4.53 -1.27 -9.45
CA ARG A 217 -4.27 -1.70 -8.07
C ARG A 217 -4.50 -3.20 -7.92
N GLY A 218 -3.61 -3.85 -7.16
CA GLY A 218 -3.80 -5.25 -6.75
C GLY A 218 -5.02 -5.43 -5.85
N ASP A 219 -5.55 -6.66 -5.80
CA ASP A 219 -6.82 -6.98 -5.14
C ASP A 219 -6.88 -6.58 -3.67
N LEU A 220 -5.79 -6.79 -2.91
CA LEU A 220 -5.75 -6.46 -1.47
C LEU A 220 -5.83 -4.94 -1.23
N THR A 221 -5.15 -4.15 -2.06
CA THR A 221 -5.19 -2.69 -1.97
C THR A 221 -6.56 -2.16 -2.38
N ALA A 222 -7.12 -2.68 -3.47
CA ALA A 222 -8.48 -2.33 -3.91
C ALA A 222 -9.53 -2.65 -2.84
N TYR A 223 -9.39 -3.79 -2.14
CA TYR A 223 -10.26 -4.15 -1.03
C TYR A 223 -10.10 -3.23 0.18
N ALA A 224 -8.88 -2.88 0.55
CA ALA A 224 -8.61 -1.95 1.64
C ALA A 224 -9.21 -0.56 1.35
N ASP A 225 -9.05 -0.05 0.13
CA ASP A 225 -9.62 1.22 -0.27
C ASP A 225 -11.16 1.17 -0.26
N TYR A 226 -11.76 0.06 -0.73
CA TYR A 226 -13.21 -0.17 -0.65
C TYR A 226 -13.73 -0.14 0.80
N LEU A 227 -13.06 -0.83 1.72
CA LEU A 227 -13.44 -0.82 3.15
C LEU A 227 -13.26 0.55 3.81
N LEU A 228 -12.28 1.34 3.38
CA LEU A 228 -12.04 2.68 3.95
C LEU A 228 -12.96 3.76 3.37
N THR A 229 -13.57 3.50 2.22
CA THR A 229 -14.45 4.44 1.50
C THR A 229 -15.89 3.95 1.50
N THR A 230 -16.25 3.04 0.59
CA THR A 230 -17.62 2.56 0.36
C THR A 230 -18.19 1.79 1.55
N ALA A 231 -17.41 0.87 2.14
CA ALA A 231 -17.85 0.02 3.24
C ALA A 231 -17.31 0.48 4.62
N ARG A 232 -17.02 1.77 4.75
CA ARG A 232 -16.41 2.35 5.98
C ARG A 232 -17.24 2.11 7.23
N GLN A 233 -18.57 2.14 7.12
CA GLN A 233 -19.44 1.89 8.28
C GLN A 233 -19.32 0.46 8.79
N GLN A 234 -19.21 -0.52 7.90
CA GLN A 234 -18.95 -1.91 8.28
C GLN A 234 -17.58 -2.06 8.94
N LEU A 235 -16.54 -1.50 8.32
CA LEU A 235 -15.18 -1.57 8.84
C LEU A 235 -15.09 -1.02 10.27
N LEU A 236 -15.74 0.13 10.52
CA LEU A 236 -15.70 0.81 11.82
C LEU A 236 -16.88 0.43 12.73
N SER A 237 -17.60 -0.64 12.45
CA SER A 237 -18.70 -1.11 13.30
C SER A 237 -18.14 -1.55 14.66
N PRO A 238 -18.74 -1.17 15.80
CA PRO A 238 -18.34 -1.67 17.11
C PRO A 238 -18.78 -3.12 17.34
N PHE A 239 -19.53 -3.72 16.42
CA PHE A 239 -20.03 -5.10 16.51
C PHE A 239 -19.06 -6.16 15.97
N VAL A 240 -17.92 -5.76 15.42
CA VAL A 240 -16.83 -6.67 15.05
C VAL A 240 -16.16 -7.26 16.30
N PRO A 241 -15.48 -8.43 16.22
CA PRO A 241 -14.82 -9.02 17.38
C PRO A 241 -13.81 -8.07 18.03
N VAL A 242 -12.99 -7.39 17.22
CA VAL A 242 -12.05 -6.36 17.67
C VAL A 242 -11.99 -5.23 16.63
N SER A 243 -12.23 -3.98 17.04
CA SER A 243 -12.20 -2.83 16.13
C SER A 243 -10.78 -2.59 15.58
N LEU A 244 -10.68 -2.32 14.28
CA LEU A 244 -9.43 -1.88 13.65
C LEU A 244 -8.82 -0.65 14.34
N ALA A 245 -9.64 0.31 14.74
CA ALA A 245 -9.16 1.51 15.44
C ALA A 245 -8.54 1.16 16.81
N ALA A 246 -9.05 0.14 17.49
CA ALA A 246 -8.48 -0.36 18.74
C ALA A 246 -7.19 -1.17 18.52
N LEU A 247 -7.06 -1.87 17.38
CA LEU A 247 -5.85 -2.59 17.02
C LEU A 247 -4.70 -1.63 16.68
N VAL A 248 -4.99 -0.56 15.94
CA VAL A 248 -4.03 0.47 15.52
C VAL A 248 -3.75 1.51 16.61
N GLY A 249 -4.68 1.67 17.57
CA GLY A 249 -4.56 2.67 18.64
C GLY A 249 -5.03 4.07 18.24
N GLY A 250 -5.88 4.19 17.22
CA GLY A 250 -6.43 5.47 16.78
C GLY A 250 -7.36 5.37 15.56
N THR A 251 -7.99 6.48 15.21
CA THR A 251 -8.96 6.59 14.10
C THR A 251 -8.43 7.38 12.89
N HIS A 252 -7.14 7.69 12.88
CA HIS A 252 -6.51 8.44 11.79
C HIS A 252 -6.42 7.60 10.51
N ASP A 253 -6.85 8.14 9.37
CA ASP A 253 -7.02 7.37 8.13
C ASP A 253 -5.72 6.70 7.65
N GLY A 254 -4.58 7.38 7.75
CA GLY A 254 -3.28 6.80 7.40
C GLY A 254 -2.93 5.58 8.26
N GLY A 255 -3.23 5.63 9.57
CA GLY A 255 -3.02 4.53 10.50
C GLY A 255 -3.97 3.36 10.24
N LEU A 256 -5.27 3.66 10.01
CA LEU A 256 -6.26 2.64 9.67
C LEU A 256 -5.90 1.93 8.36
N ARG A 257 -5.45 2.67 7.34
CA ARG A 257 -5.02 2.09 6.06
C ARG A 257 -3.80 1.19 6.22
N ALA A 258 -2.74 1.69 6.88
CA ALA A 258 -1.54 0.89 7.12
C ALA A 258 -1.86 -0.37 7.93
N GLY A 259 -2.65 -0.23 9.01
CA GLY A 259 -3.03 -1.36 9.85
C GLY A 259 -3.90 -2.39 9.14
N LEU A 260 -4.84 -1.96 8.29
CA LEU A 260 -5.67 -2.87 7.48
C LEU A 260 -4.82 -3.63 6.46
N LEU A 261 -3.89 -2.97 5.79
CA LEU A 261 -2.96 -3.64 4.87
C LEU A 261 -2.05 -4.64 5.59
N GLY A 262 -1.57 -4.31 6.80
CA GLY A 262 -0.82 -5.25 7.63
C GLY A 262 -1.62 -6.47 8.07
N LEU A 263 -2.92 -6.30 8.39
CA LEU A 263 -3.81 -7.42 8.70
C LEU A 263 -4.04 -8.30 7.47
N LEU A 264 -4.26 -7.72 6.29
CA LEU A 264 -4.40 -8.46 5.03
C LEU A 264 -3.12 -9.22 4.67
N ASP A 265 -1.96 -8.60 4.88
CA ASP A 265 -0.66 -9.25 4.73
C ASP A 265 -0.47 -10.42 5.70
N THR A 266 -0.85 -10.24 6.97
CA THR A 266 -0.82 -11.32 7.97
C THR A 266 -1.70 -12.50 7.55
N VAL A 267 -2.94 -12.24 7.13
CA VAL A 267 -3.87 -13.28 6.67
C VAL A 267 -3.31 -14.00 5.45
N ARG A 268 -2.78 -13.26 4.46
CA ARG A 268 -2.10 -13.83 3.29
C ARG A 268 -0.96 -14.74 3.69
N GLY A 269 -0.01 -14.26 4.50
CA GLY A 269 1.15 -15.05 4.92
C GLY A 269 0.76 -16.30 5.72
N VAL A 270 -0.33 -16.26 6.50
CA VAL A 270 -0.84 -17.44 7.20
C VAL A 270 -1.43 -18.47 6.23
N LEU A 271 -2.17 -18.04 5.21
CA LEU A 271 -2.71 -18.95 4.19
C LEU A 271 -1.60 -19.58 3.34
N GLU A 272 -0.62 -18.79 2.93
CA GLU A 272 0.51 -19.23 2.08
C GLU A 272 1.49 -20.15 2.82
N SER A 273 1.68 -19.94 4.12
CA SER A 273 2.57 -20.77 4.95
C SER A 273 1.94 -22.07 5.47
N SER A 274 0.63 -22.26 5.27
CA SER A 274 -0.04 -23.48 5.72
C SER A 274 0.37 -24.69 4.88
N ALA A 275 0.75 -25.78 5.57
CA ALA A 275 1.05 -27.06 4.94
C ALA A 275 -0.21 -27.81 4.44
N THR A 276 -1.39 -27.49 4.97
CA THR A 276 -2.66 -28.15 4.61
C THR A 276 -3.37 -27.47 3.44
N LEU A 277 -3.01 -26.21 3.19
CA LEU A 277 -3.58 -25.39 2.13
C LEU A 277 -2.65 -25.31 0.93
N ARG A 278 -3.24 -24.88 -0.18
CA ARG A 278 -2.54 -24.47 -1.39
C ARG A 278 -3.25 -23.26 -1.98
N THR A 279 -2.48 -22.32 -2.52
CA THR A 279 -2.99 -21.09 -3.10
C THR A 279 -2.86 -21.06 -4.62
N TRP A 280 -3.81 -20.39 -5.27
CA TRP A 280 -3.68 -19.87 -6.63
C TRP A 280 -3.90 -18.36 -6.58
N GLY A 281 -2.82 -17.58 -6.78
CA GLY A 281 -2.84 -16.17 -6.41
C GLY A 281 -3.25 -16.01 -4.94
N HIS A 282 -4.33 -15.26 -4.69
CA HIS A 282 -4.87 -15.04 -3.37
C HIS A 282 -5.95 -16.05 -2.93
N TYR A 283 -6.26 -17.06 -3.74
CA TYR A 283 -7.32 -18.04 -3.45
C TYR A 283 -6.75 -19.30 -2.81
N ALA A 284 -7.10 -19.55 -1.55
CA ALA A 284 -6.71 -20.74 -0.81
C ALA A 284 -7.74 -21.87 -0.97
N MET A 285 -7.24 -23.09 -1.12
CA MET A 285 -8.00 -24.34 -1.16
C MET A 285 -7.31 -25.39 -0.29
N THR A 286 -8.06 -26.37 0.22
CA THR A 286 -7.44 -27.50 0.92
C THR A 286 -6.74 -28.42 -0.08
N ARG A 287 -5.58 -28.96 0.32
CA ARG A 287 -4.87 -29.96 -0.48
C ARG A 287 -5.71 -31.22 -0.68
N ASP A 288 -6.51 -31.60 0.31
CA ASP A 288 -7.43 -32.72 0.21
C ASP A 288 -8.49 -32.51 -0.88
N SER A 289 -9.10 -31.31 -0.95
CA SER A 289 -10.07 -31.00 -2.00
C SER A 289 -9.44 -31.03 -3.40
N LEU A 290 -8.20 -30.57 -3.54
CA LEU A 290 -7.46 -30.65 -4.81
C LEU A 290 -7.18 -32.09 -5.20
N ALA A 291 -6.72 -32.90 -4.24
CA ALA A 291 -6.42 -34.31 -4.46
C ALA A 291 -7.69 -35.12 -4.80
N ASP A 292 -8.82 -34.84 -4.15
CA ASP A 292 -10.12 -35.43 -4.45
C ASP A 292 -10.59 -35.05 -5.86
N SER A 293 -10.46 -33.77 -6.24
CA SER A 293 -10.80 -33.31 -7.59
C SER A 293 -9.96 -34.00 -8.65
N TRP A 294 -8.66 -34.21 -8.37
CA TRP A 294 -7.75 -34.88 -9.31
C TRP A 294 -8.04 -36.38 -9.48
N ARG A 295 -8.56 -37.04 -8.43
CA ARG A 295 -8.99 -38.45 -8.47
C ARG A 295 -10.38 -38.65 -9.08
N ASN A 296 -11.19 -37.60 -9.14
CA ASN A 296 -12.53 -37.67 -9.70
C ASN A 296 -12.50 -37.95 -11.21
N THR A 297 -13.30 -38.91 -11.68
CA THR A 297 -13.44 -39.27 -13.10
C THR A 297 -14.69 -38.67 -13.76
N GLY A 298 -15.51 -37.95 -12.99
CA GLY A 298 -16.65 -37.19 -13.51
C GLY A 298 -16.24 -35.86 -14.17
N PRO A 299 -17.22 -35.06 -14.62
CA PRO A 299 -16.98 -33.76 -15.23
C PRO A 299 -16.15 -32.83 -14.34
N LEU A 300 -15.22 -32.08 -14.93
CA LEU A 300 -14.23 -31.23 -14.25
C LEU A 300 -13.28 -32.00 -13.31
N GLY A 301 -13.24 -33.33 -13.43
CA GLY A 301 -12.32 -34.20 -12.71
C GLY A 301 -10.92 -34.23 -13.32
N GLY A 302 -10.06 -35.12 -12.84
CA GLY A 302 -8.66 -35.18 -13.24
C GLY A 302 -8.43 -35.40 -14.74
N ASP A 303 -9.28 -36.21 -15.40
CA ASP A 303 -9.16 -36.47 -16.84
C ASP A 303 -9.43 -35.23 -17.69
N ASP A 304 -10.44 -34.44 -17.30
CA ASP A 304 -10.76 -33.17 -17.95
C ASP A 304 -9.64 -32.14 -17.72
N LEU A 305 -9.09 -32.07 -16.51
CA LEU A 305 -7.99 -31.16 -16.18
C LEU A 305 -6.69 -31.52 -16.91
N ARG A 306 -6.38 -32.81 -17.05
CA ARG A 306 -5.26 -33.29 -17.89
C ARG A 306 -5.50 -32.99 -19.37
N SER A 307 -6.72 -33.17 -19.84
CA SER A 307 -7.09 -32.86 -21.22
C SER A 307 -6.99 -31.36 -21.51
N LEU A 308 -7.36 -30.51 -20.54
CA LEU A 308 -7.15 -29.06 -20.61
C LEU A 308 -5.65 -28.73 -20.70
N ALA A 309 -4.82 -29.31 -19.83
CA ALA A 309 -3.38 -29.06 -19.86
C ALA A 309 -2.73 -29.50 -21.18
N ALA A 310 -3.06 -30.68 -21.68
CA ALA A 310 -2.60 -31.16 -22.99
C ALA A 310 -3.09 -30.26 -24.14
N ALA A 311 -4.31 -29.72 -24.04
CA ALA A 311 -4.84 -28.79 -25.04
C ALA A 311 -4.08 -27.46 -25.04
N VAL A 312 -3.70 -26.93 -23.87
CA VAL A 312 -2.86 -25.72 -23.77
C VAL A 312 -1.44 -26.00 -24.27
N GLU A 313 -0.84 -27.12 -23.86
CA GLU A 313 0.50 -27.54 -24.31
C GLU A 313 0.59 -27.64 -25.84
N HIS A 314 -0.40 -28.27 -26.46
CA HIS A 314 -0.42 -28.50 -27.90
C HIS A 314 -1.08 -27.38 -28.70
N ALA A 315 -1.57 -26.31 -28.07
CA ALA A 315 -2.28 -25.22 -28.75
C ALA A 315 -1.43 -24.57 -29.85
N ALA A 316 -0.12 -24.43 -29.62
CA ALA A 316 0.82 -23.87 -30.58
C ALA A 316 1.31 -24.87 -31.66
N THR A 317 0.83 -26.11 -31.63
CA THR A 317 1.31 -27.16 -32.56
C THR A 317 0.86 -26.82 -33.99
N PRO A 318 1.80 -26.70 -34.96
CA PRO A 318 1.42 -26.38 -36.32
C PRO A 318 0.58 -27.46 -36.97
N GLY A 319 -0.52 -27.08 -37.63
CA GLY A 319 -1.24 -27.98 -38.52
C GLY A 319 -0.34 -28.41 -39.69
N ARG A 320 -0.22 -29.72 -39.94
CA ARG A 320 0.58 -30.25 -41.07
C ARG A 320 0.05 -29.73 -42.41
N ARG A 321 0.78 -28.80 -43.06
CA ARG A 321 0.64 -28.55 -44.51
C ARG A 321 1.77 -29.26 -45.26
N ARG A 322 1.44 -29.88 -46.40
CA ARG A 322 2.38 -30.68 -47.21
C ARG A 322 3.49 -29.85 -47.88
N TYR A 323 3.37 -28.52 -47.99
CA TYR A 323 4.39 -27.63 -48.55
C TYR A 323 4.25 -26.20 -47.97
N GLY A 324 5.29 -25.69 -47.28
CA GLY A 324 5.39 -24.29 -46.84
C GLY A 324 6.06 -24.09 -45.48
N VAL A 325 6.78 -22.96 -45.32
CA VAL A 325 7.35 -22.50 -44.04
C VAL A 325 6.20 -22.14 -43.09
N ILE A 326 6.20 -22.74 -41.90
CA ILE A 326 5.21 -22.51 -40.86
C ILE A 326 5.55 -21.19 -40.17
N ALA A 327 4.62 -20.22 -40.18
CA ALA A 327 4.72 -19.07 -39.29
C ALA A 327 4.48 -19.56 -37.85
N PRO A 328 5.28 -19.14 -36.86
CA PRO A 328 5.05 -19.49 -35.46
C PRO A 328 3.66 -19.01 -35.03
N VAL A 329 2.84 -19.93 -34.49
CA VAL A 329 1.50 -19.62 -33.98
C VAL A 329 1.62 -19.41 -32.47
N THR A 330 1.26 -18.22 -32.00
CA THR A 330 1.06 -17.94 -30.57
C THR A 330 -0.44 -18.03 -30.29
N VAL A 331 -0.80 -18.81 -29.27
CA VAL A 331 -2.20 -19.00 -28.86
C VAL A 331 -2.36 -18.56 -27.42
N PHE A 332 -3.45 -17.86 -27.14
CA PHE A 332 -3.83 -17.41 -25.80
C PHE A 332 -5.15 -18.09 -25.41
N THR A 333 -5.13 -18.82 -24.30
CA THR A 333 -6.26 -19.65 -23.84
C THR A 333 -6.76 -19.19 -22.47
N ALA A 334 -7.98 -18.67 -22.40
CA ALA A 334 -8.69 -18.34 -21.17
C ALA A 334 -9.31 -19.59 -20.53
N VAL A 335 -9.02 -19.82 -19.25
CA VAL A 335 -9.44 -21.02 -18.51
C VAL A 335 -10.95 -21.08 -18.30
N GLY A 336 -11.57 -20.00 -17.81
CA GLY A 336 -12.99 -19.97 -17.44
C GLY A 336 -13.95 -20.35 -18.58
N PRO A 337 -13.89 -19.68 -19.75
CA PRO A 337 -14.67 -20.08 -20.93
C PRO A 337 -14.33 -21.49 -21.41
N ARG A 338 -13.06 -21.91 -21.35
CA ARG A 338 -12.65 -23.26 -21.78
C ARG A 338 -13.31 -24.36 -20.95
N LEU A 339 -13.48 -24.14 -19.64
CA LEU A 339 -14.17 -25.09 -18.76
C LEU A 339 -15.64 -25.29 -19.14
N ARG A 340 -16.31 -24.27 -19.69
CA ARG A 340 -17.71 -24.39 -20.17
C ARG A 340 -17.83 -25.31 -21.38
N GLY A 341 -16.76 -25.50 -22.15
CA GLY A 341 -16.70 -26.42 -23.27
C GLY A 341 -16.56 -27.90 -22.88
N LEU A 342 -16.32 -28.21 -21.60
CA LEU A 342 -16.15 -29.58 -21.13
C LEU A 342 -17.51 -30.29 -20.98
N PRO A 343 -17.66 -31.54 -21.48
CA PRO A 343 -18.91 -32.28 -21.40
C PRO A 343 -19.41 -32.43 -19.95
N GLY A 344 -20.65 -32.00 -19.69
CA GLY A 344 -21.28 -32.14 -18.37
C GLY A 344 -20.85 -31.11 -17.31
N ALA A 345 -20.01 -30.13 -17.66
CA ALA A 345 -19.52 -29.12 -16.72
C ALA A 345 -20.59 -28.09 -16.29
N THR A 346 -21.64 -27.87 -17.10
CA THR A 346 -22.61 -26.77 -16.94
C THR A 346 -23.22 -26.66 -15.54
N GLU A 347 -23.62 -27.77 -14.93
CA GLU A 347 -24.22 -27.76 -13.58
C GLU A 347 -23.20 -27.46 -12.48
N LEU A 348 -21.95 -27.90 -12.65
CA LEU A 348 -20.86 -27.70 -11.68
C LEU A 348 -20.29 -26.27 -11.72
N LEU A 349 -20.44 -25.58 -12.85
CA LEU A 349 -20.02 -24.19 -13.03
C LEU A 349 -21.05 -23.17 -12.52
N ARG A 350 -22.08 -23.63 -11.80
CA ARG A 350 -23.11 -22.76 -11.21
C ARG A 350 -22.64 -22.15 -9.89
N GLY A 351 -22.97 -20.88 -9.67
CA GLY A 351 -22.67 -20.14 -8.45
C GLY A 351 -21.18 -20.21 -8.10
N VAL A 352 -20.89 -20.46 -6.84
CA VAL A 352 -19.50 -20.56 -6.32
C VAL A 352 -18.71 -21.75 -6.89
N GLY A 353 -19.38 -22.74 -7.48
CA GLY A 353 -18.72 -23.87 -8.15
C GLY A 353 -17.83 -23.44 -9.33
N TYR A 354 -18.18 -22.34 -9.99
CA TYR A 354 -17.34 -21.73 -11.04
C TYR A 354 -15.97 -21.32 -10.51
N ALA A 355 -15.94 -20.56 -9.41
CA ALA A 355 -14.70 -20.11 -8.79
C ALA A 355 -13.81 -21.30 -8.40
N ALA A 356 -14.41 -22.34 -7.81
CA ALA A 356 -13.71 -23.57 -7.47
C ALA A 356 -13.10 -24.23 -8.71
N ALA A 357 -13.87 -24.38 -9.79
CA ALA A 357 -13.40 -25.00 -11.02
C ALA A 357 -12.25 -24.22 -11.66
N VAL A 358 -12.35 -22.88 -11.75
CA VAL A 358 -11.32 -22.03 -12.34
C VAL A 358 -10.02 -22.07 -11.53
N CYS A 359 -10.09 -21.93 -10.21
CA CYS A 359 -8.89 -22.00 -9.36
C CYS A 359 -8.24 -23.39 -9.43
N ARG A 360 -9.01 -24.47 -9.40
CA ARG A 360 -8.48 -25.84 -9.53
C ARG A 360 -7.84 -26.10 -10.88
N ALA A 361 -8.46 -25.61 -11.96
CA ALA A 361 -7.92 -25.76 -13.31
C ALA A 361 -6.58 -25.04 -13.48
N ASN A 362 -6.45 -23.83 -12.94
CA ASN A 362 -5.17 -23.13 -12.97
C ASN A 362 -4.10 -23.79 -12.09
N VAL A 363 -4.46 -24.32 -10.91
CA VAL A 363 -3.52 -25.12 -10.08
C VAL A 363 -3.06 -26.36 -10.83
N ALA A 364 -3.97 -27.07 -11.51
CA ALA A 364 -3.63 -28.23 -12.32
C ALA A 364 -2.71 -27.88 -13.49
N LEU A 365 -2.99 -26.77 -14.19
CA LEU A 365 -2.11 -26.28 -15.25
C LEU A 365 -0.73 -25.92 -14.71
N ALA A 366 -0.66 -25.22 -13.59
CA ALA A 366 0.60 -24.91 -12.93
C ALA A 366 1.38 -26.15 -12.52
N ASP A 367 0.72 -27.19 -12.00
CA ASP A 367 1.34 -28.48 -11.67
C ASP A 367 1.94 -29.17 -12.90
N VAL A 368 1.19 -29.24 -14.00
CA VAL A 368 1.67 -29.86 -15.23
C VAL A 368 2.83 -29.07 -15.82
N VAL A 369 2.74 -27.74 -15.85
CA VAL A 369 3.81 -26.87 -16.33
C VAL A 369 5.06 -27.03 -15.47
N GLN A 370 4.96 -27.02 -14.14
CA GLN A 370 6.12 -27.19 -13.27
C GLN A 370 6.69 -28.62 -13.26
N GLY A 371 5.85 -29.64 -13.43
CA GLY A 371 6.23 -31.05 -13.31
C GLY A 371 6.72 -31.69 -14.61
N GLU A 372 6.20 -31.26 -15.77
CA GLU A 372 6.44 -31.91 -17.06
C GLU A 372 7.28 -31.08 -18.03
N SER A 373 7.65 -29.85 -17.65
CA SER A 373 8.41 -28.92 -18.47
C SER A 373 9.65 -28.36 -17.74
N ASP A 374 10.60 -27.81 -18.48
CA ASP A 374 11.71 -27.04 -17.91
C ASP A 374 11.38 -25.54 -18.00
N GLN A 375 10.95 -24.94 -16.88
CA GLN A 375 10.52 -23.53 -16.82
C GLN A 375 9.45 -23.15 -17.87
N GLY A 376 8.49 -24.03 -18.11
CA GLY A 376 7.43 -23.84 -19.10
C GLY A 376 7.72 -24.45 -20.48
N LEU A 377 8.96 -24.85 -20.76
CA LEU A 377 9.37 -25.42 -22.04
C LEU A 377 9.13 -26.93 -22.09
N PHE A 378 8.16 -27.36 -22.89
CA PHE A 378 7.81 -28.76 -23.05
C PHE A 378 8.70 -29.46 -24.09
N LYS A 379 8.75 -30.80 -24.01
CA LYS A 379 9.53 -31.65 -24.95
C LYS A 379 9.13 -31.49 -26.41
N ASN A 380 7.89 -31.05 -26.65
CA ASN A 380 7.36 -30.79 -27.99
C ASN A 380 7.88 -29.46 -28.58
N GLY A 381 8.64 -28.67 -27.82
CA GLY A 381 9.19 -27.37 -28.22
C GLY A 381 8.27 -26.17 -27.96
N ALA A 382 7.08 -26.39 -27.40
CA ALA A 382 6.18 -25.32 -26.99
C ALA A 382 6.58 -24.78 -25.62
N LEU A 383 6.65 -23.45 -25.51
CA LEU A 383 6.75 -22.72 -24.25
C LEU A 383 5.35 -22.31 -23.80
N VAL A 384 4.98 -22.70 -22.59
CA VAL A 384 3.68 -22.39 -21.97
C VAL A 384 3.91 -21.53 -20.73
N THR A 385 3.30 -20.34 -20.70
CA THR A 385 3.44 -19.38 -19.62
C THR A 385 2.11 -18.71 -19.29
N LEU A 386 1.88 -18.33 -18.04
CA LEU A 386 0.76 -17.49 -17.65
C LEU A 386 0.97 -16.07 -18.18
N ASP A 387 0.00 -15.53 -18.92
CA ASP A 387 0.10 -14.19 -19.52
C ASP A 387 -0.76 -13.17 -18.78
N ASP A 388 -1.96 -13.57 -18.33
CA ASP A 388 -2.89 -12.75 -17.57
C ASP A 388 -3.54 -13.62 -16.48
N ALA A 389 -3.55 -13.19 -15.22
CA ALA A 389 -4.19 -13.94 -14.13
C ALA A 389 -5.68 -13.62 -13.95
N PHE A 390 -6.18 -12.56 -14.58
CA PHE A 390 -7.48 -11.97 -14.31
C PHE A 390 -8.49 -12.16 -15.45
N GLU A 391 -8.09 -11.94 -16.70
CA GLU A 391 -9.01 -12.03 -17.84
C GLU A 391 -9.48 -13.47 -18.08
N GLY A 392 -10.79 -13.68 -18.21
CA GLY A 392 -11.38 -15.00 -18.48
C GLY A 392 -10.98 -16.09 -17.49
N GLY A 393 -10.65 -15.72 -16.26
CA GLY A 393 -10.24 -16.65 -15.19
C GLY A 393 -8.79 -17.13 -15.27
N GLY A 394 -7.97 -16.45 -16.07
CA GLY A 394 -6.56 -16.76 -16.29
C GLY A 394 -6.31 -17.14 -17.75
N VAL A 395 -5.37 -16.45 -18.40
CA VAL A 395 -4.97 -16.65 -19.80
C VAL A 395 -3.57 -17.26 -19.86
N TRP A 396 -3.49 -18.45 -20.45
CA TRP A 396 -2.24 -19.14 -20.70
C TRP A 396 -1.80 -18.92 -22.14
N ARG A 397 -0.54 -18.54 -22.33
CA ARG A 397 0.10 -18.34 -23.61
C ARG A 397 0.92 -19.58 -23.97
N SER A 398 0.69 -20.09 -25.18
CA SER A 398 1.45 -21.18 -25.78
C SER A 398 2.05 -20.73 -27.10
N HIS A 399 3.35 -20.89 -27.29
CA HIS A 399 4.05 -20.56 -28.54
C HIS A 399 5.36 -21.35 -28.65
N HIS A 400 6.04 -21.24 -29.79
CA HIS A 400 7.41 -21.74 -29.92
C HIS A 400 8.38 -20.59 -29.67
N PRO A 401 9.30 -20.69 -28.69
CA PRO A 401 10.18 -19.59 -28.32
C PRO A 401 11.20 -19.29 -29.44
N GLY A 402 11.59 -18.03 -29.56
CA GLY A 402 12.70 -17.60 -30.40
C GLY A 402 14.01 -17.49 -29.61
N ASP A 403 15.15 -17.36 -30.31
CA ASP A 403 16.50 -17.33 -29.72
C ASP A 403 16.75 -16.23 -28.66
N ALA A 404 15.86 -15.23 -28.55
CA ALA A 404 15.99 -14.06 -27.69
C ALA A 404 15.05 -14.04 -26.45
N GLU A 405 14.24 -15.08 -26.25
CA GLU A 405 13.27 -15.11 -25.14
C GLU A 405 13.96 -15.57 -23.84
N ALA A 406 14.12 -14.66 -22.88
CA ALA A 406 14.80 -14.93 -21.62
C ALA A 406 13.95 -15.85 -20.71
N PRO A 407 14.57 -16.81 -19.99
CA PRO A 407 13.87 -17.66 -19.05
C PRO A 407 13.37 -16.83 -17.85
N GLY A 408 12.09 -17.01 -17.51
CA GLY A 408 11.44 -16.43 -16.33
C GLY A 408 10.51 -17.46 -15.70
N ASP A 409 9.98 -17.15 -14.52
CA ASP A 409 8.98 -18.02 -13.87
C ASP A 409 7.72 -18.12 -14.75
N PRO A 410 7.36 -19.32 -15.25
CA PRO A 410 6.23 -19.50 -16.16
C PRO A 410 4.88 -19.20 -15.50
N LEU A 411 4.81 -19.09 -14.17
CA LEU A 411 3.59 -18.80 -13.42
C LEU A 411 3.40 -17.31 -13.11
N THR A 412 4.39 -16.46 -13.39
CA THR A 412 4.25 -15.01 -13.22
C THR A 412 3.56 -14.42 -14.45
N PRO A 413 2.40 -13.74 -14.30
CA PRO A 413 1.69 -13.12 -15.42
C PRO A 413 2.58 -12.13 -16.18
N ALA A 414 2.85 -12.41 -17.45
CA ALA A 414 3.84 -11.65 -18.22
C ALA A 414 3.25 -10.50 -19.07
N GLY A 415 1.93 -10.46 -19.29
CA GLY A 415 1.27 -9.43 -20.10
C GLY A 415 1.84 -9.24 -21.51
N ARG A 416 2.42 -10.31 -22.10
CA ARG A 416 3.10 -10.27 -23.40
C ARG A 416 2.11 -10.08 -24.53
N GLY A 417 0.87 -10.55 -24.37
CA GLY A 417 -0.21 -10.32 -25.32
C GLY A 417 -0.37 -8.83 -25.64
N TRP A 418 -0.73 -8.03 -24.63
CA TRP A 418 -0.84 -6.57 -24.75
C TRP A 418 0.48 -5.93 -25.20
N THR A 419 1.59 -6.27 -24.54
CA THR A 419 2.90 -5.66 -24.81
C THR A 419 3.35 -5.85 -26.26
N SER A 420 3.03 -6.99 -26.88
CA SER A 420 3.35 -7.26 -28.29
C SER A 420 2.60 -6.37 -29.28
N THR A 421 1.50 -5.74 -28.84
CA THR A 421 0.67 -4.85 -29.68
C THR A 421 1.00 -3.38 -29.49
N LEU A 422 1.80 -3.04 -28.47
CA LEU A 422 2.40 -1.73 -28.37
C LEU A 422 3.36 -1.58 -29.54
N SER A 423 3.20 -0.51 -30.33
CA SER A 423 4.17 -0.19 -31.39
C SER A 423 5.57 -0.21 -30.78
N ALA A 424 6.51 -0.85 -31.47
CA ALA A 424 7.91 -0.86 -31.06
C ALA A 424 8.29 0.57 -30.62
N PRO A 425 8.89 0.74 -29.43
CA PRO A 425 9.27 2.07 -28.99
C PRO A 425 10.07 2.72 -30.13
N PRO A 426 9.76 3.97 -30.52
CA PRO A 426 10.65 4.69 -31.43
C PRO A 426 12.06 4.60 -30.85
N ASP A 427 13.06 4.47 -31.72
CA ASP A 427 14.49 4.43 -31.37
C ASP A 427 14.76 5.34 -30.16
N PRO A 428 15.49 4.87 -29.13
CA PRO A 428 15.66 5.62 -27.91
C PRO A 428 16.19 7.02 -28.24
N GLU A 429 15.33 8.04 -28.09
CA GLU A 429 15.76 9.42 -27.96
C GLU A 429 16.80 9.42 -26.85
N ALA A 430 18.04 9.83 -27.19
CA ALA A 430 19.18 9.73 -26.29
C ALA A 430 18.80 10.22 -24.89
N GLU A 431 18.85 9.31 -23.90
CA GLU A 431 18.56 9.62 -22.52
C GLU A 431 19.47 10.75 -22.04
N LEU A 432 18.86 11.77 -21.44
CA LEU A 432 19.61 12.90 -20.90
C LEU A 432 20.10 12.57 -19.51
N GLU A 433 21.35 12.92 -19.20
CA GLU A 433 21.80 12.97 -17.82
C GLU A 433 21.11 14.15 -17.09
N PRO A 434 20.74 14.00 -15.80
CA PRO A 434 20.19 15.09 -15.01
C PRO A 434 21.13 16.29 -14.98
N ALA A 435 20.58 17.50 -15.10
CA ALA A 435 21.37 18.72 -15.06
C ALA A 435 21.76 19.05 -13.61
N ASP A 436 23.07 19.04 -13.33
CA ASP A 436 23.61 19.54 -12.06
C ASP A 436 23.69 21.07 -12.10
N THR A 437 22.55 21.71 -11.81
CA THR A 437 22.50 23.16 -11.69
C THR A 437 23.19 23.56 -10.38
N PRO A 438 24.20 24.45 -10.40
CA PRO A 438 24.88 24.89 -9.19
C PRO A 438 23.90 25.58 -8.25
N LEU A 439 24.11 25.41 -6.93
CA LEU A 439 23.36 26.14 -5.91
C LEU A 439 23.48 27.63 -6.21
N THR A 440 22.36 28.28 -6.51
CA THR A 440 22.32 29.72 -6.71
C THR A 440 22.59 30.35 -5.35
N ASP A 441 23.59 31.23 -5.27
CA ASP A 441 23.86 31.98 -4.04
C ASP A 441 22.82 33.09 -3.93
N ASP A 442 21.60 32.69 -3.55
CA ASP A 442 20.51 33.62 -3.32
C ASP A 442 20.92 34.54 -2.17
N ALA A 443 21.09 35.82 -2.49
CA ALA A 443 21.58 36.84 -1.55
C ALA A 443 20.70 36.97 -0.29
N SER A 444 19.46 36.46 -0.34
CA SER A 444 18.52 36.44 0.78
C SER A 444 18.62 35.19 1.68
N LEU A 445 19.30 34.14 1.22
CA LEU A 445 19.28 32.83 1.86
C LEU A 445 20.43 32.71 2.87
N GLY A 446 20.10 32.60 4.14
CA GLY A 446 21.09 32.46 5.22
C GLY A 446 21.90 33.72 5.54
N THR A 447 21.31 34.91 5.34
CA THR A 447 21.88 36.16 5.82
C THR A 447 22.02 36.14 7.35
N GLY A 448 23.20 36.47 7.87
CA GLY A 448 23.45 36.50 9.31
C GLY A 448 22.77 37.70 9.99
N GLU A 449 22.07 37.44 11.09
CA GLU A 449 21.43 38.42 11.95
C GLU A 449 22.40 38.89 13.04
N LEU A 450 22.61 40.21 13.14
CA LEU A 450 23.38 40.80 14.22
C LEU A 450 22.49 40.94 15.47
N LEU A 451 22.77 40.15 16.50
CA LEU A 451 21.97 40.11 17.73
C LEU A 451 22.38 41.19 18.73
N ARG A 452 23.68 41.46 18.83
CA ARG A 452 24.23 42.50 19.72
C ARG A 452 25.54 43.05 19.18
N ASN A 453 25.70 44.36 19.27
CA ASN A 453 26.95 45.06 19.00
C ASN A 453 27.08 46.23 19.98
N ASP A 454 27.86 46.03 21.04
CA ASP A 454 28.10 47.05 22.07
C ASP A 454 29.60 47.29 22.27
N ALA A 455 29.95 48.09 23.29
CA ALA A 455 31.33 48.47 23.58
C ALA A 455 32.22 47.30 24.03
N GLY A 456 31.63 46.16 24.44
CA GLY A 456 32.35 44.99 24.94
C GLY A 456 32.29 43.76 24.01
N GLU A 457 31.21 43.58 23.25
CA GLU A 457 30.92 42.33 22.55
C GLU A 457 30.26 42.54 21.17
N ILE A 458 30.57 41.63 20.24
CA ILE A 458 29.84 41.42 18.98
C ILE A 458 29.26 40.01 19.00
N HIS A 459 27.93 39.90 18.88
CA HIS A 459 27.17 38.64 18.88
C HIS A 459 26.25 38.61 17.67
N TRP A 460 26.32 37.52 16.90
CA TRP A 460 25.47 37.32 15.73
C TRP A 460 25.07 35.87 15.58
N ARG A 461 24.02 35.65 14.80
CA ARG A 461 23.50 34.34 14.46
C ARG A 461 23.43 34.20 12.95
N ALA A 462 23.81 33.06 12.41
CA ALA A 462 23.54 32.75 11.01
C ALA A 462 23.38 31.24 10.82
N PRO A 463 22.64 30.79 9.81
CA PRO A 463 22.56 29.38 9.48
C PRO A 463 23.82 28.91 8.75
N LEU A 464 24.18 27.65 9.00
CA LEU A 464 25.25 26.98 8.30
C LEU A 464 24.80 26.59 6.89
N ARG A 465 25.54 26.98 5.85
CA ARG A 465 25.25 26.59 4.46
C ARG A 465 26.05 25.33 4.09
N LEU A 466 25.62 24.58 3.08
CA LEU A 466 26.34 23.43 2.55
C LEU A 466 27.75 23.81 2.07
N VAL A 467 27.90 25.00 1.49
CA VAL A 467 29.20 25.52 1.05
C VAL A 467 30.16 25.76 2.23
N HIS A 468 29.64 26.13 3.41
CA HIS A 468 30.43 26.29 4.64
C HIS A 468 30.96 24.94 5.14
N LEU A 469 30.07 23.94 5.17
CA LEU A 469 30.41 22.57 5.58
C LEU A 469 31.45 21.92 4.66
N ARG A 470 31.27 22.04 3.35
CA ARG A 470 32.18 21.46 2.35
C ARG A 470 33.52 22.18 2.30
N GLY A 471 33.50 23.50 2.47
CA GLY A 471 34.68 24.34 2.32
C GLY A 471 35.47 24.56 3.61
N GLY A 472 34.95 24.14 4.77
CA GLY A 472 35.61 24.39 6.06
C GLY A 472 35.77 25.87 6.37
N TRP A 473 34.77 26.68 6.03
CA TRP A 473 34.78 28.13 6.23
C TRP A 473 33.44 28.68 6.70
N PHE A 474 33.43 29.88 7.29
CA PHE A 474 32.21 30.57 7.73
C PHE A 474 32.30 32.09 7.49
N PRO A 475 31.23 32.77 7.01
CA PRO A 475 31.26 34.21 6.79
C PRO A 475 31.39 34.98 8.11
N LEU A 476 32.25 35.98 8.13
CA LEU A 476 32.41 36.89 9.26
C LEU A 476 31.44 38.07 9.14
N GLN A 477 30.89 38.51 10.27
CA GLN A 477 30.10 39.73 10.31
C GLN A 477 30.96 40.96 9.95
N PRO A 478 30.46 41.90 9.13
CA PRO A 478 31.24 43.06 8.69
C PRO A 478 31.79 43.92 9.84
N ASP A 479 31.06 44.05 10.95
CA ASP A 479 31.52 44.78 12.14
C ASP A 479 32.73 44.11 12.80
N MET A 480 32.72 42.78 12.89
CA MET A 480 33.82 42.00 13.44
C MET A 480 35.04 42.02 12.50
N ALA A 481 34.82 41.88 11.19
CA ALA A 481 35.87 41.96 10.20
C ALA A 481 36.58 43.33 10.22
N ARG A 482 35.82 44.42 10.38
CA ARG A 482 36.39 45.78 10.54
C ARG A 482 37.24 45.92 11.80
N GLU A 483 36.83 45.31 12.91
CA GLU A 483 37.57 45.35 14.17
C GLU A 483 38.88 44.58 14.11
N LEU A 484 38.84 43.34 13.61
CA LEU A 484 40.03 42.51 13.42
C LEU A 484 41.03 43.18 12.47
N ARG A 485 40.53 43.79 11.39
CA ARG A 485 41.38 44.49 10.42
C ARG A 485 42.12 45.69 11.03
N ARG A 486 41.44 46.46 11.90
CA ARG A 486 42.04 47.60 12.60
C ARG A 486 43.08 47.17 13.63
N SER A 487 42.88 46.03 14.28
CA SER A 487 43.71 45.60 15.40
C SER A 487 44.87 44.70 15.00
N ARG A 488 44.76 43.91 13.93
CA ARG A 488 45.69 42.79 13.65
C ARG A 488 46.10 42.61 12.18
N GLY A 489 45.59 43.41 11.24
CA GLY A 489 45.97 43.34 9.82
C GLY A 489 45.04 42.47 8.98
N SER A 490 45.51 42.02 7.80
CA SER A 490 44.64 41.37 6.79
C SER A 490 44.41 39.87 7.01
N ASP A 491 45.32 39.18 7.69
CA ASP A 491 45.18 37.76 8.06
C ASP A 491 45.50 37.62 9.54
N SER A 492 44.63 36.97 10.30
CA SER A 492 44.82 36.79 11.75
C SER A 492 44.42 35.40 12.18
N THR A 493 45.28 34.74 12.94
CA THR A 493 44.94 33.48 13.61
C THR A 493 44.08 33.78 14.84
N LEU A 494 42.96 33.08 14.94
CA LEU A 494 41.99 33.16 16.03
C LEU A 494 41.75 31.76 16.57
N THR A 495 41.31 31.67 17.82
CA THR A 495 40.86 30.40 18.42
C THR A 495 39.34 30.38 18.36
N LEU A 496 38.78 29.34 17.77
CA LEU A 496 37.34 29.07 17.74
C LEU A 496 37.03 28.02 18.81
N GLU A 497 36.27 28.41 19.82
CA GLU A 497 35.74 27.51 20.84
C GLU A 497 34.31 27.14 20.48
N LEU A 498 34.06 25.85 20.26
CA LEU A 498 32.79 25.32 19.78
C LEU A 498 32.08 24.56 20.90
N GLU A 499 30.85 24.98 21.20
CA GLU A 499 29.95 24.32 22.13
C GLU A 499 28.72 23.77 21.39
N HIS A 500 28.48 22.46 21.55
CA HIS A 500 27.30 21.78 21.04
C HIS A 500 26.57 21.08 22.19
N PRO A 501 25.69 21.79 22.93
CA PRO A 501 25.05 21.24 24.11
C PRO A 501 24.32 19.92 23.81
N GLY A 502 24.60 18.89 24.61
CA GLY A 502 23.98 17.57 24.50
C GLY A 502 24.75 16.53 23.69
N GLU A 503 25.87 16.89 23.05
CA GLU A 503 26.74 15.97 22.31
C GLU A 503 28.20 16.11 22.78
N VAL A 504 28.99 15.03 22.69
CA VAL A 504 30.40 15.02 23.10
C VAL A 504 31.30 15.33 21.89
N LEU A 505 31.87 16.52 21.89
CA LEU A 505 32.84 16.95 20.88
C LEU A 505 34.24 16.43 21.21
N SER A 506 35.04 16.10 20.19
CA SER A 506 36.45 15.82 20.41
C SER A 506 37.21 17.12 20.76
N GLU A 507 38.34 17.02 21.48
CA GLU A 507 39.15 18.19 21.86
C GLU A 507 39.56 19.04 20.65
N ARG A 508 39.77 18.41 19.49
CA ARG A 508 40.13 19.08 18.22
C ARG A 508 38.95 19.79 17.54
N GLU A 509 37.72 19.39 17.85
CA GLU A 509 36.51 20.04 17.33
C GLU A 509 36.03 21.15 18.28
N ALA A 510 36.18 20.93 19.60
CA ALA A 510 35.79 21.88 20.64
C ALA A 510 36.70 23.11 20.69
N THR A 511 37.98 22.99 20.36
CA THR A 511 38.91 24.12 20.29
C THR A 511 39.82 23.98 19.08
N GLN A 512 39.75 24.96 18.19
CA GLN A 512 40.45 24.91 16.90
C GLN A 512 41.04 26.27 16.52
N ASP A 513 42.25 26.25 15.96
CA ASP A 513 42.88 27.46 15.41
C ASP A 513 42.38 27.71 13.99
N VAL A 514 41.78 28.88 13.77
CA VAL A 514 41.17 29.30 12.50
C VAL A 514 41.83 30.56 11.98
N ILE A 515 41.75 30.78 10.66
CA ILE A 515 42.31 31.97 10.02
C ILE A 515 41.18 32.90 9.63
N ALA A 516 41.22 34.15 10.10
CA ALA A 516 40.36 35.21 9.60
C ALA A 516 40.98 35.83 8.35
N GLU A 517 40.38 35.55 7.18
CA GLU A 517 40.72 36.16 5.90
C GLU A 517 39.91 37.46 5.75
N LEU A 518 40.60 38.61 5.80
CA LEU A 518 39.96 39.94 5.78
C LEU A 518 40.26 40.66 4.46
N GLY A 519 39.77 40.08 3.36
CA GLY A 519 39.93 40.61 2.00
C GLY A 519 39.20 41.93 1.74
N VAL A 520 39.27 42.44 0.51
CA VAL A 520 38.46 43.60 0.09
C VAL A 520 37.02 43.19 -0.23
N GLU A 521 36.83 41.98 -0.77
CA GLU A 521 35.53 41.46 -1.24
C GLU A 521 34.95 40.31 -0.40
N SER A 522 35.71 39.74 0.54
CA SER A 522 35.25 38.63 1.38
C SER A 522 35.84 38.70 2.77
N TYR A 523 34.99 38.53 3.80
CA TYR A 523 35.39 38.40 5.19
C TYR A 523 34.91 37.04 5.70
N ARG A 524 35.83 36.12 6.00
CA ARG A 524 35.48 34.75 6.42
C ARG A 524 36.52 34.16 7.36
N LEU A 525 36.07 33.22 8.17
CA LEU A 525 36.92 32.29 8.92
C LEU A 525 37.17 31.06 8.04
N THR A 526 38.42 30.64 7.89
CA THR A 526 38.81 29.43 7.14
C THR A 526 39.59 28.48 8.04
N GLY A 527 39.62 27.20 7.63
CA GLY A 527 40.25 26.13 8.40
C GLY A 527 39.37 25.53 9.49
N ILE A 528 38.05 25.75 9.43
CA ILE A 528 37.10 25.20 10.41
C ILE A 528 36.87 23.72 10.14
N ALA A 529 37.15 22.88 11.14
CA ALA A 529 36.73 21.50 11.20
C ALA A 529 35.32 21.42 11.81
N TRP A 530 34.32 21.21 10.94
CA TRP A 530 32.93 21.09 11.37
C TRP A 530 32.62 19.71 11.95
N PRO A 531 31.99 19.63 13.14
CA PRO A 531 31.55 18.37 13.73
C PRO A 531 30.67 17.54 12.78
N GLN A 532 30.66 16.22 12.94
CA GLN A 532 29.91 15.32 12.05
C GLN A 532 28.40 15.59 12.02
N ASP A 533 27.84 15.98 13.16
CA ASP A 533 26.39 16.21 13.30
C ASP A 533 25.93 17.56 12.76
N PHE A 534 26.84 18.41 12.29
CA PHE A 534 26.48 19.70 11.69
C PHE A 534 25.95 19.50 10.26
N PHE A 535 24.85 20.19 9.95
CA PHE A 535 24.10 20.05 8.69
C PHE A 535 23.69 21.42 8.10
N PRO A 536 23.38 21.50 6.79
CA PRO A 536 22.90 22.74 6.19
C PRO A 536 21.60 23.21 6.84
N GLY A 537 21.56 24.44 7.30
CA GLY A 537 20.45 25.06 8.00
C GLY A 537 20.62 25.12 9.52
N LEU A 538 21.58 24.41 10.12
CA LEU A 538 21.83 24.51 11.56
C LEU A 538 22.15 25.96 11.96
N LEU A 539 21.43 26.52 12.94
CA LEU A 539 21.65 27.88 13.42
C LEU A 539 22.81 27.88 14.42
N ILE A 540 23.83 28.67 14.10
CA ILE A 540 24.98 28.87 14.96
C ILE A 540 25.03 30.32 15.44
N GLU A 541 25.34 30.49 16.72
CA GLU A 541 25.54 31.79 17.34
C GLU A 541 27.02 31.99 17.65
N LEU A 542 27.57 33.10 17.19
CA LEU A 542 28.97 33.44 17.37
C LEU A 542 29.09 34.69 18.23
N ARG A 543 29.98 34.62 19.21
CA ARG A 543 30.22 35.65 20.22
C ARG A 543 31.69 35.94 20.30
N CYS A 544 32.06 37.20 20.20
CA CYS A 544 33.43 37.64 20.39
C CYS A 544 33.49 38.90 21.25
N LEU A 545 34.30 38.86 22.30
CA LEU A 545 34.67 40.05 23.06
C LEU A 545 35.61 40.92 22.22
N ARG A 546 35.41 42.23 22.23
CA ARG A 546 36.27 43.17 21.49
C ARG A 546 37.71 43.08 22.00
N GLY A 547 38.65 42.92 21.08
CA GLY A 547 40.09 42.74 21.38
C GLY A 547 40.53 41.30 21.68
N SER A 548 39.59 40.36 21.88
CA SER A 548 39.89 38.94 22.08
C SER A 548 40.40 38.26 20.81
N THR A 549 41.13 37.16 20.97
CA THR A 549 41.45 36.18 19.90
C THR A 549 40.47 35.03 19.84
N VAL A 550 39.58 34.92 20.82
CA VAL A 550 38.67 33.78 20.98
C VAL A 550 37.30 34.15 20.47
N ILE A 551 36.79 33.36 19.54
CA ILE A 551 35.41 33.38 19.07
C ILE A 551 34.71 32.17 19.69
N HIS A 552 33.65 32.39 20.44
CA HIS A 552 32.80 31.33 20.96
C HIS A 552 31.67 31.07 19.97
N LEU A 553 31.52 29.82 19.54
CA LEU A 553 30.46 29.34 18.67
C LEU A 553 29.59 28.38 19.46
N THR A 554 28.30 28.66 19.54
CA THR A 554 27.35 27.79 20.23
C THR A 554 26.14 27.47 19.35
N THR A 555 25.52 26.34 19.64
CA THR A 555 24.26 25.91 19.01
C THR A 555 23.17 25.93 20.07
N THR A 556 21.97 26.38 19.70
CA THR A 556 20.85 26.45 20.64
C THR A 556 20.05 25.16 20.60
N PRO A 557 19.89 24.41 21.71
CA PRO A 557 19.04 23.23 21.75
C PRO A 557 17.55 23.62 21.66
N LEU A 558 16.77 22.77 21.02
CA LEU A 558 15.31 22.83 21.01
C LEU A 558 14.76 22.16 22.28
N GLU A 559 13.55 22.57 22.70
CA GLU A 559 12.84 21.95 23.84
C GLU A 559 12.59 20.44 23.67
N GLY A 560 12.63 19.95 22.43
CA GLY A 560 12.58 18.53 22.10
C GLY A 560 13.15 18.25 20.72
N ARG A 561 13.60 17.01 20.49
CA ARG A 561 14.10 16.57 19.19
C ARG A 561 12.96 16.53 18.16
N VAL A 562 13.25 17.02 16.96
CA VAL A 562 12.31 17.08 15.83
C VAL A 562 12.89 16.32 14.65
N GLN A 563 12.03 15.54 13.99
CA GLN A 563 12.33 14.86 12.75
C GLN A 563 11.89 15.75 11.57
N ILE A 564 12.79 15.99 10.62
CA ILE A 564 12.58 16.76 9.40
C ILE A 564 13.05 15.91 8.22
N GLY A 565 12.10 15.33 7.48
CA GLY A 565 12.43 14.31 6.48
C GLY A 565 13.08 13.09 7.14
N ASP A 566 14.26 12.70 6.68
CA ASP A 566 15.10 11.63 7.23
C ASP A 566 16.05 12.10 8.35
N ARG A 567 16.11 13.40 8.64
CA ARG A 567 17.00 13.96 9.66
C ARG A 567 16.30 14.19 11.00
N GLU A 568 16.87 13.66 12.08
CA GLU A 568 16.53 14.06 13.44
C GLU A 568 17.46 15.18 13.91
N THR A 569 16.93 16.23 14.53
CA THR A 569 17.74 17.28 15.16
C THR A 569 17.18 17.72 16.50
N GLY A 570 18.07 17.98 17.45
CA GLY A 570 17.77 18.56 18.75
C GLY A 570 18.08 20.04 18.85
N HIS A 571 18.43 20.72 17.76
CA HIS A 571 18.95 22.10 17.79
C HIS A 571 18.23 23.00 16.78
N CYS A 572 18.21 24.29 17.08
CA CYS A 572 17.56 25.30 16.24
C CYS A 572 18.15 25.32 14.83
N TYR A 573 17.28 25.49 13.82
CA TYR A 573 17.67 25.50 12.41
C TYR A 573 16.84 26.51 11.60
N ASP A 574 17.36 26.89 10.45
CA ASP A 574 16.71 27.70 9.44
C ASP A 574 16.01 26.80 8.41
N PRO A 575 14.66 26.84 8.32
CA PRO A 575 13.90 25.95 7.44
C PRO A 575 14.09 26.27 5.95
N LEU A 576 14.48 27.49 5.58
CA LEU A 576 14.73 27.89 4.18
C LEU A 576 16.01 27.24 3.70
N VAL A 577 17.09 27.39 4.47
CA VAL A 577 18.39 26.81 4.14
C VAL A 577 18.33 25.28 4.14
N LEU A 578 17.71 24.70 5.17
CA LEU A 578 17.55 23.25 5.27
C LEU A 578 16.79 22.69 4.06
N THR A 579 15.68 23.34 3.68
CA THR A 579 14.90 22.90 2.52
C THR A 579 15.72 22.96 1.24
N ARG A 580 16.48 24.03 1.02
CA ARG A 580 17.23 24.28 -0.22
C ARG A 580 18.48 23.41 -0.38
N GLU A 581 19.16 23.11 0.72
CA GLU A 581 20.52 22.56 0.68
C GLU A 581 20.67 21.15 1.24
N ASP A 582 19.77 20.68 2.10
CA ASP A 582 19.76 19.29 2.62
C ASP A 582 18.96 18.35 1.70
N VAL A 583 19.18 18.46 0.39
CA VAL A 583 18.44 17.73 -0.65
C VAL A 583 19.12 16.41 -1.03
N PRO A 584 18.41 15.44 -1.65
CA PRO A 584 19.03 14.21 -2.12
C PRO A 584 20.24 14.48 -3.02
N GLY A 585 21.35 13.77 -2.76
CA GLY A 585 22.61 13.94 -3.47
C GLY A 585 23.50 15.09 -2.95
N SER A 586 23.03 15.89 -2.00
CA SER A 586 23.79 16.97 -1.35
C SER A 586 24.23 16.58 0.06
N HIS A 587 25.54 16.60 0.29
CA HIS A 587 26.16 16.29 1.58
C HIS A 587 27.54 16.93 1.68
N ARG A 588 28.17 16.84 2.85
CA ARG A 588 29.49 17.44 3.12
C ARG A 588 30.64 16.97 2.21
N HIS A 589 30.47 15.86 1.50
CA HIS A 589 31.50 15.31 0.59
C HIS A 589 31.17 15.50 -0.90
N GLY A 590 29.97 15.95 -1.25
CA GLY A 590 29.57 16.05 -2.64
C GLY A 590 28.19 16.65 -2.84
N ASP A 591 27.97 17.18 -4.04
CA ASP A 591 26.68 17.69 -4.46
C ASP A 591 26.42 17.31 -5.92
N THR A 592 25.68 16.23 -6.16
CA THR A 592 25.39 15.75 -7.52
C THR A 592 24.01 15.09 -7.64
N ALA A 593 23.37 15.29 -8.78
CA ALA A 593 22.13 14.66 -9.20
C ALA A 593 22.37 13.35 -9.98
N VAL A 594 23.60 13.11 -10.43
CA VAL A 594 23.96 11.93 -11.23
C VAL A 594 23.80 10.66 -10.40
N GLY A 595 23.16 9.65 -10.97
CA GLY A 595 22.88 8.37 -10.29
C GLY A 595 21.69 8.40 -9.33
N LEU A 596 20.98 9.53 -9.19
CA LEU A 596 19.72 9.59 -8.45
C LEU A 596 18.57 9.00 -9.27
N GLY A 597 17.78 8.13 -8.65
CA GLY A 597 16.53 7.65 -9.24
C GLY A 597 15.46 8.75 -9.35
N PRO A 598 14.40 8.56 -10.17
CA PRO A 598 13.38 9.58 -10.46
C PRO A 598 12.79 10.26 -9.22
N ARG A 599 12.42 9.49 -8.18
CA ARG A 599 11.90 10.04 -6.91
C ARG A 599 12.85 11.03 -6.24
N ARG A 600 14.13 10.68 -6.16
CA ARG A 600 15.15 11.54 -5.54
C ARG A 600 15.43 12.77 -6.40
N LEU A 601 15.35 12.65 -7.73
CA LEU A 601 15.44 13.79 -8.66
C LEU A 601 14.28 14.76 -8.46
N VAL A 602 13.03 14.28 -8.39
CA VAL A 602 11.86 15.13 -8.12
C VAL A 602 12.04 15.90 -6.81
N MET A 603 12.35 15.20 -5.71
CA MET A 603 12.55 15.83 -4.40
C MET A 603 13.69 16.84 -4.41
N ARG A 604 14.80 16.54 -5.09
CA ARG A 604 15.94 17.46 -5.24
C ARG A 604 15.53 18.71 -6.01
N THR A 605 14.85 18.56 -7.15
CA THR A 605 14.50 19.67 -8.03
C THR A 605 13.42 20.57 -7.42
N VAL A 606 12.35 20.02 -6.83
CA VAL A 606 11.31 20.80 -6.15
C VAL A 606 11.92 21.63 -5.02
N ARG A 607 12.73 21.00 -4.16
CA ARG A 607 13.37 21.67 -3.02
C ARG A 607 14.39 22.73 -3.45
N ARG A 608 15.16 22.49 -4.52
CA ARG A 608 16.20 23.40 -5.04
C ARG A 608 15.69 24.56 -5.87
N LEU A 609 14.65 24.35 -6.67
CA LEU A 609 14.22 25.31 -7.69
C LEU A 609 12.81 25.84 -7.46
N GLY A 610 12.02 25.22 -6.58
CA GLY A 610 10.69 25.71 -6.22
C GLY A 610 10.73 27.10 -5.58
N LEU A 611 9.64 27.84 -5.67
CA LEU A 611 9.37 29.05 -4.90
C LEU A 611 9.40 28.72 -3.41
N LEU A 612 10.30 29.35 -2.65
CA LEU A 612 10.39 29.16 -1.20
C LEU A 612 9.45 30.13 -0.47
N THR A 613 8.63 29.59 0.43
CA THR A 613 7.85 30.37 1.40
C THR A 613 8.64 30.56 2.70
N LEU A 614 8.28 31.56 3.51
CA LEU A 614 8.97 31.89 4.76
C LEU A 614 8.98 30.74 5.79
N ASP A 615 8.02 29.82 5.72
CA ASP A 615 7.92 28.63 6.56
C ASP A 615 8.66 27.41 5.99
N GLY A 616 9.45 27.59 4.92
CA GLY A 616 10.29 26.55 4.34
C GLY A 616 9.59 25.61 3.37
N HIS A 617 8.40 25.96 2.85
CA HIS A 617 7.80 25.17 1.77
C HIS A 617 8.45 25.54 0.45
N ALA A 618 8.69 24.53 -0.40
CA ALA A 618 9.19 24.75 -1.75
C ALA A 618 8.13 24.33 -2.76
N LEU A 619 7.63 25.27 -3.55
CA LEU A 619 6.52 25.06 -4.50
C LEU A 619 7.00 25.17 -5.94
N MET A 620 6.67 24.20 -6.78
CA MET A 620 7.11 24.16 -8.16
C MET A 620 5.95 23.88 -9.11
N ASP A 621 5.94 24.50 -10.29
CA ASP A 621 5.01 24.12 -11.35
C ASP A 621 5.30 22.69 -11.84
N ARG A 622 4.28 21.83 -11.74
CA ARG A 622 4.37 20.43 -12.15
C ARG A 622 4.82 20.28 -13.62
N SER A 623 4.32 21.13 -14.51
CA SER A 623 4.64 21.08 -15.94
C SER A 623 6.08 21.50 -16.27
N ALA A 624 6.72 22.27 -15.37
CA ALA A 624 8.09 22.73 -15.54
C ALA A 624 9.13 21.71 -15.04
N LEU A 625 8.71 20.73 -14.23
CA LEU A 625 9.58 19.77 -13.57
C LEU A 625 10.51 19.02 -14.55
N PRO A 626 10.06 18.41 -15.66
CA PRO A 626 10.96 17.64 -16.52
C PRO A 626 12.09 18.48 -17.11
N SER A 627 11.78 19.69 -17.58
CA SER A 627 12.78 20.62 -18.12
C SER A 627 13.74 21.12 -17.04
N ALA A 628 13.28 21.24 -15.80
CA ALA A 628 14.10 21.68 -14.68
C ALA A 628 15.03 20.58 -14.13
N VAL A 629 14.64 19.29 -14.23
CA VAL A 629 15.52 18.16 -13.89
C VAL A 629 16.67 18.02 -14.91
N TYR A 630 16.37 18.12 -16.20
CA TYR A 630 17.33 17.80 -17.27
C TYR A 630 17.90 19.05 -17.98
N GLY A 631 17.54 20.26 -17.55
CA GLY A 631 17.94 21.54 -18.16
C GLY A 631 17.31 21.83 -19.54
N ARG A 632 16.73 20.81 -20.18
CA ARG A 632 15.99 20.87 -21.45
C ARG A 632 14.89 19.81 -21.44
N ARG A 633 14.01 19.84 -22.44
CA ARG A 633 12.92 18.87 -22.55
C ARG A 633 13.50 17.44 -22.73
N PRO A 634 13.24 16.51 -21.79
CA PRO A 634 13.78 15.16 -21.86
C PRO A 634 12.95 14.23 -22.76
N ALA A 635 13.46 13.02 -22.98
CA ALA A 635 12.74 11.97 -23.69
C ALA A 635 11.42 11.63 -22.97
N ARG A 636 10.43 11.13 -23.72
CA ARG A 636 9.10 10.80 -23.16
C ARG A 636 9.15 9.80 -22.00
N SER A 637 10.04 8.82 -22.08
CA SER A 637 10.25 7.82 -21.02
C SER A 637 10.73 8.46 -19.71
N GLN A 638 11.70 9.38 -19.80
CA GLN A 638 12.22 10.12 -18.65
C GLN A 638 11.17 11.06 -18.06
N ALA A 639 10.40 11.75 -18.89
CA ALA A 639 9.28 12.58 -18.44
C ALA A 639 8.20 11.74 -17.73
N ALA A 640 7.84 10.58 -18.28
CA ALA A 640 6.87 9.67 -17.68
C ALA A 640 7.37 9.09 -16.34
N ALA A 641 8.67 8.76 -16.24
CA ALA A 641 9.28 8.30 -14.99
C ALA A 641 9.24 9.37 -13.89
N LEU A 642 9.47 10.65 -14.25
CA LEU A 642 9.32 11.76 -13.31
C LEU A 642 7.87 11.97 -12.88
N GLU A 643 6.91 11.88 -13.81
CA GLU A 643 5.48 11.98 -13.47
C GLU A 643 5.00 10.83 -12.57
N SER A 644 5.46 9.61 -12.82
CA SER A 644 5.22 8.46 -11.93
C SER A 644 5.76 8.74 -10.53
N ALA A 645 7.01 9.24 -10.45
CA ALA A 645 7.63 9.59 -9.19
C ALA A 645 6.89 10.72 -8.44
N VAL A 646 6.37 11.74 -9.15
CA VAL A 646 5.52 12.79 -8.56
C VAL A 646 4.25 12.18 -8.00
N ALA A 647 3.58 11.30 -8.75
CA ALA A 647 2.35 10.65 -8.30
C ALA A 647 2.57 9.82 -7.03
N GLU A 648 3.66 9.05 -6.98
CA GLU A 648 4.05 8.29 -5.79
C GLU A 648 4.35 9.20 -4.59
N LEU A 649 5.13 10.27 -4.78
CA LEU A 649 5.48 11.21 -3.71
C LEU A 649 4.25 11.97 -3.17
N LEU A 650 3.28 12.29 -4.02
CA LEU A 650 1.98 12.86 -3.61
C LEU A 650 1.15 11.84 -2.83
N ALA A 651 1.12 10.58 -3.26
CA ALA A 651 0.40 9.50 -2.59
C ALA A 651 0.98 9.17 -1.20
N GLU A 652 2.29 9.34 -1.03
CA GLU A 652 2.98 9.18 0.25
C GLU A 652 2.95 10.43 1.14
N HIS A 653 2.33 11.52 0.67
CA HIS A 653 2.32 12.83 1.35
C HIS A 653 3.73 13.39 1.61
N LEU A 654 4.71 13.03 0.78
CA LEU A 654 6.04 13.64 0.77
C LEU A 654 6.07 14.91 -0.10
N LEU A 655 5.13 15.02 -1.04
CA LEU A 655 4.75 16.25 -1.71
C LEU A 655 3.27 16.54 -1.46
N GLU A 656 2.89 17.81 -1.54
CA GLU A 656 1.53 18.31 -1.42
C GLU A 656 1.09 18.97 -2.74
N PRO A 657 -0.13 18.71 -3.23
CA PRO A 657 -0.66 19.45 -4.37
C PRO A 657 -1.09 20.86 -3.92
N ALA A 658 -0.75 21.87 -4.71
CA ALA A 658 -1.16 23.25 -4.48
C ALA A 658 -1.65 23.89 -5.79
N LEU A 659 -2.41 24.98 -5.68
CA LEU A 659 -2.85 25.76 -6.82
C LEU A 659 -2.18 27.14 -6.77
N GLY A 660 -1.46 27.47 -7.82
CA GLY A 660 -0.85 28.78 -8.01
C GLY A 660 -1.45 29.50 -9.21
N SER A 661 -0.88 30.65 -9.52
CA SER A 661 -1.13 31.36 -10.77
C SER A 661 0.18 31.70 -11.47
N ARG A 662 0.09 32.18 -12.70
CA ARG A 662 1.26 32.61 -13.48
C ARG A 662 1.04 34.02 -14.01
N ASP A 663 2.00 34.90 -13.77
CA ASP A 663 1.93 36.28 -14.26
C ASP A 663 2.23 36.37 -15.77
N ALA A 664 2.13 37.59 -16.31
CA ALA A 664 2.40 37.88 -17.72
C ALA A 664 3.87 37.62 -18.13
N TRP A 665 4.80 37.53 -17.18
CA TRP A 665 6.22 37.24 -17.40
C TRP A 665 6.54 35.75 -17.19
N GLY A 666 5.54 34.93 -16.90
CA GLY A 666 5.69 33.50 -16.72
C GLY A 666 6.16 33.09 -15.33
N GLN A 667 6.22 34.00 -14.35
CA GLN A 667 6.61 33.69 -12.97
C GLN A 667 5.44 33.07 -12.20
N PRO A 668 5.68 31.97 -11.46
CA PRO A 668 4.65 31.35 -10.64
C PRO A 668 4.41 32.15 -9.34
N HIS A 669 3.14 32.33 -8.98
CA HIS A 669 2.70 32.95 -7.72
C HIS A 669 1.92 31.95 -6.85
N PHE A 670 2.13 32.05 -5.54
CA PHE A 670 1.35 31.31 -4.54
C PHE A 670 1.05 32.19 -3.32
N PRO A 671 -0.21 32.30 -2.87
CA PRO A 671 -1.42 31.75 -3.48
C PRO A 671 -1.72 32.32 -4.89
N ALA A 672 -2.67 31.71 -5.60
CA ALA A 672 -3.11 32.19 -6.91
C ALA A 672 -3.70 33.61 -6.82
N HIS A 673 -3.31 34.50 -7.73
CA HIS A 673 -3.84 35.87 -7.82
C HIS A 673 -5.08 35.95 -8.72
N ASP A 674 -6.01 36.84 -8.37
CA ASP A 674 -7.21 37.09 -9.15
C ASP A 674 -6.86 37.69 -10.52
N GLY A 675 -7.34 37.06 -11.60
CA GLY A 675 -7.14 37.49 -12.99
C GLY A 675 -5.93 36.87 -13.71
N GLU A 676 -5.10 36.08 -13.02
CA GLU A 676 -4.01 35.32 -13.62
C GLU A 676 -4.42 33.86 -13.94
N PRO A 677 -3.88 33.22 -14.99
CA PRO A 677 -4.10 31.81 -15.27
C PRO A 677 -3.64 30.91 -14.12
N THR A 678 -4.53 30.05 -13.62
CA THR A 678 -4.21 29.10 -12.55
C THR A 678 -3.34 27.95 -13.06
N ILE A 679 -2.33 27.55 -12.29
CA ILE A 679 -1.40 26.47 -12.61
C ILE A 679 -1.32 25.45 -11.46
N PRO A 680 -1.17 24.14 -11.77
CA PRO A 680 -0.94 23.13 -10.75
C PRO A 680 0.49 23.21 -10.21
N LEU A 681 0.62 23.33 -8.89
CA LEU A 681 1.89 23.31 -8.17
C LEU A 681 2.05 22.01 -7.40
N ILE A 682 3.29 21.56 -7.27
CA ILE A 682 3.74 20.51 -6.35
C ILE A 682 4.63 21.13 -5.28
N GLY A 683 4.31 20.88 -4.02
CA GLY A 683 4.95 21.48 -2.86
C GLY A 683 5.68 20.47 -2.01
N TYR A 684 6.93 20.75 -1.65
CA TYR A 684 7.58 20.09 -0.53
C TYR A 684 7.32 20.89 0.75
N ARG A 685 6.78 20.23 1.77
CA ARG A 685 6.61 20.79 3.11
C ARG A 685 7.48 20.01 4.10
N PRO A 686 8.42 20.67 4.81
CA PRO A 686 9.16 20.03 5.88
C PRO A 686 8.19 19.64 7.00
N ALA A 687 7.85 18.35 7.08
CA ALA A 687 6.96 17.83 8.10
C ALA A 687 7.68 17.77 9.46
N LEU A 688 7.32 18.68 10.36
CA LEU A 688 7.79 18.69 11.74
C LEU A 688 7.09 17.58 12.55
N ARG A 689 7.76 16.44 12.72
CA ARG A 689 7.30 15.44 13.69
C ARG A 689 8.09 15.61 14.98
N ARG A 690 7.42 16.01 16.06
CA ARG A 690 8.01 15.91 17.40
C ARG A 690 8.27 14.43 17.68
N VAL A 691 9.52 14.09 17.99
CA VAL A 691 9.86 12.73 18.41
C VAL A 691 9.27 12.54 19.80
N VAL A 692 8.08 11.93 19.87
CA VAL A 692 7.48 11.53 21.15
C VAL A 692 8.31 10.38 21.67
N ARG A 693 9.15 10.63 22.68
CA ARG A 693 9.75 9.53 23.43
C ARG A 693 8.63 8.72 24.06
N PRO A 694 8.69 7.37 24.00
CA PRO A 694 7.90 6.55 24.89
C PRO A 694 8.16 7.03 26.31
N TRP A 695 7.11 7.29 27.09
CA TRP A 695 7.26 7.61 28.50
C TRP A 695 8.06 6.47 29.17
N GLY A 696 9.29 6.75 29.62
CA GLY A 696 10.07 5.81 30.44
C GLY A 696 11.55 5.54 30.08
N SER A 697 12.17 6.20 29.09
CA SER A 697 13.61 5.98 28.84
C SER A 697 14.48 6.86 29.76
N THR A 698 14.75 6.38 30.97
CA THR A 698 16.00 6.73 31.68
C THR A 698 17.12 5.94 31.00
N ASP A 699 18.31 6.53 30.83
CA ASP A 699 19.45 5.86 30.22
C ASP A 699 19.68 4.47 30.85
N PRO A 700 19.92 3.42 30.06
CA PRO A 700 20.22 2.11 30.60
C PRO A 700 21.63 2.13 31.18
N GLU A 701 21.73 2.11 32.51
CA GLU A 701 22.87 1.51 33.19
C GLU A 701 23.13 0.12 32.58
N PRO A 702 24.40 -0.24 32.28
CA PRO A 702 24.73 -1.47 31.60
C PRO A 702 24.59 -2.65 32.57
N GLY A 703 23.41 -3.26 32.59
CA GLY A 703 23.20 -4.56 33.20
C GLY A 703 21.83 -4.74 33.82
N ASP A 704 20.84 -5.12 33.01
CA ASP A 704 19.89 -6.11 33.50
C ASP A 704 19.28 -6.95 32.37
N VAL A 705 19.25 -8.25 32.61
CA VAL A 705 18.83 -9.28 31.67
C VAL A 705 17.34 -9.50 31.86
N GLY A 706 16.55 -9.16 30.83
CA GLY A 706 15.23 -9.76 30.58
C GLY A 706 14.06 -9.24 31.41
N SER A 707 13.41 -8.18 30.94
CA SER A 707 12.03 -7.84 31.34
C SER A 707 11.07 -8.00 30.15
N LEU A 708 10.23 -9.04 30.23
CA LEU A 708 9.11 -9.29 29.32
C LEU A 708 8.12 -8.12 29.38
N ALA A 709 7.97 -7.38 28.28
CA ALA A 709 7.00 -6.30 28.16
C ALA A 709 5.56 -6.78 28.43
N ALA A 710 4.86 -6.09 29.34
CA ALA A 710 3.44 -6.31 29.61
C ALA A 710 2.63 -6.05 28.33
N GLN A 711 1.83 -7.03 27.89
CA GLN A 711 1.02 -6.91 26.67
C GLN A 711 -0.33 -6.30 27.05
N LEU A 712 -0.61 -5.08 26.54
CA LEU A 712 -1.91 -4.43 26.66
C LEU A 712 -2.94 -5.17 25.80
N VAL A 713 -4.06 -5.57 26.40
CA VAL A 713 -5.13 -6.32 25.73
C VAL A 713 -6.29 -5.37 25.44
N SER A 714 -6.46 -4.92 24.19
CA SER A 714 -7.59 -4.07 23.79
C SER A 714 -8.96 -4.70 24.10
N GLY A 715 -9.97 -3.86 24.38
CA GLY A 715 -11.35 -4.32 24.57
C GLY A 715 -11.93 -5.05 23.34
N HIS A 716 -12.79 -6.04 23.57
CA HIS A 716 -13.35 -6.89 22.49
C HIS A 716 -14.71 -7.48 22.83
N LEU A 717 -15.46 -7.88 21.80
CA LEU A 717 -16.73 -8.59 21.92
C LEU A 717 -16.52 -10.10 22.02
N ARG A 718 -17.31 -10.74 22.88
CA ARG A 718 -17.31 -12.19 23.09
C ARG A 718 -18.72 -12.74 23.06
N ARG A 719 -18.93 -13.87 22.41
CA ARG A 719 -20.22 -14.59 22.39
C ARG A 719 -20.47 -15.26 23.74
N LEU A 720 -21.69 -15.12 24.24
CA LEU A 720 -22.13 -15.79 25.46
C LEU A 720 -22.62 -17.21 25.17
N ARG A 721 -22.51 -18.08 26.18
CA ARG A 721 -23.16 -19.39 26.12
C ARG A 721 -24.69 -19.22 26.09
N PRO A 722 -25.43 -20.13 25.43
CA PRO A 722 -26.89 -20.08 25.42
C PRO A 722 -27.46 -19.96 26.85
N GLY A 723 -28.39 -19.02 27.05
CA GLY A 723 -29.03 -18.77 28.34
C GLY A 723 -28.27 -17.81 29.28
N CYS A 724 -27.05 -17.37 28.94
CA CYS A 724 -26.34 -16.33 29.69
C CYS A 724 -26.70 -14.93 29.18
N SER A 725 -26.69 -13.93 30.08
CA SER A 725 -26.91 -12.51 29.75
C SER A 725 -25.74 -11.65 30.26
N PRO A 726 -25.37 -10.57 29.55
CA PRO A 726 -24.32 -9.67 30.00
C PRO A 726 -24.79 -8.84 31.20
N SER A 727 -23.86 -8.49 32.09
CA SER A 727 -24.14 -7.60 33.23
C SER A 727 -24.30 -6.14 32.78
N ASP A 728 -24.98 -5.32 33.58
CA ASP A 728 -25.12 -3.87 33.31
C ASP A 728 -23.76 -3.15 33.27
N VAL A 729 -22.77 -3.66 34.01
CA VAL A 729 -21.38 -3.17 33.96
C VAL A 729 -20.79 -3.41 32.57
N GLN A 730 -20.98 -4.59 31.99
CA GLN A 730 -20.47 -4.91 30.65
C GLN A 730 -21.19 -4.11 29.57
N ARG A 731 -22.50 -3.87 29.72
CA ARG A 731 -23.28 -2.98 28.84
C ARG A 731 -22.75 -1.55 28.87
N THR A 732 -22.48 -1.04 30.07
CA THR A 732 -21.92 0.31 30.27
C THR A 732 -20.52 0.42 29.67
N ALA A 733 -19.66 -0.57 29.93
CA ALA A 733 -18.31 -0.61 29.37
C ALA A 733 -18.31 -0.66 27.83
N PHE A 734 -19.27 -1.35 27.22
CA PHE A 734 -19.42 -1.35 25.76
C PHE A 734 -19.83 0.03 25.22
N ARG A 735 -20.73 0.75 25.89
CA ARG A 735 -21.11 2.12 25.51
C ARG A 735 -19.91 3.07 25.60
N GLU A 736 -19.11 2.95 26.66
CA GLU A 736 -17.87 3.72 26.84
C GLU A 736 -16.85 3.40 25.74
N TYR A 737 -16.70 2.13 25.37
CA TYR A 737 -15.88 1.71 24.25
C TYR A 737 -16.35 2.30 22.92
N CYS A 738 -17.65 2.29 22.63
CA CYS A 738 -18.17 2.94 21.42
C CYS A 738 -17.83 4.44 21.39
N ARG A 739 -17.94 5.13 22.53
CA ARG A 739 -17.55 6.54 22.64
C ARG A 739 -16.06 6.77 22.39
N SER A 740 -15.18 5.91 22.90
CA SER A 740 -13.73 6.05 22.67
C SER A 740 -13.33 5.81 21.20
N LEU A 741 -14.14 5.04 20.45
CA LEU A 741 -14.02 4.89 19.00
C LEU A 741 -14.61 6.06 18.20
N GLY A 742 -15.09 7.11 18.86
CA GLY A 742 -15.69 8.28 18.22
C GLY A 742 -17.12 8.05 17.72
N LYS A 743 -17.84 7.05 18.24
CA LYS A 743 -19.26 6.82 17.91
C LYS A 743 -20.17 7.67 18.80
N ALA A 744 -21.29 8.12 18.23
CA ALA A 744 -22.35 8.82 18.95
C ALA A 744 -23.01 7.92 20.00
N ASP A 745 -23.72 8.51 20.97
CA ASP A 745 -24.50 7.75 21.94
C ASP A 745 -25.66 6.99 21.27
N GLY A 746 -26.03 5.82 21.82
CA GLY A 746 -27.12 4.98 21.30
C GLY A 746 -26.74 3.55 20.92
N TRP A 747 -25.44 3.21 20.94
CA TRP A 747 -24.99 1.83 20.72
C TRP A 747 -25.22 0.98 21.97
N GLU A 748 -25.83 -0.20 21.78
CA GLU A 748 -26.10 -1.16 22.85
C GLU A 748 -25.47 -2.51 22.52
N LEU A 749 -25.15 -3.28 23.57
CA LEU A 749 -24.52 -4.58 23.45
C LEU A 749 -25.50 -5.57 22.75
N PRO A 750 -25.11 -6.24 21.65
CA PRO A 750 -26.01 -7.08 20.90
C PRO A 750 -26.47 -8.30 21.73
N PRO A 751 -27.70 -8.82 21.49
CA PRO A 751 -28.20 -10.00 22.19
C PRO A 751 -27.26 -11.21 22.04
N GLY A 752 -26.99 -11.92 23.14
CA GLY A 752 -26.11 -13.09 23.14
C GLY A 752 -24.61 -12.77 23.17
N TYR A 753 -24.22 -11.50 23.37
CA TYR A 753 -22.83 -11.07 23.49
C TYR A 753 -22.52 -10.46 24.85
N THR A 754 -21.22 -10.37 25.15
CA THR A 754 -20.66 -9.61 26.27
C THR A 754 -19.44 -8.83 25.79
N PHE A 755 -19.09 -7.77 26.51
CA PHE A 755 -17.88 -6.99 26.27
C PHE A 755 -16.81 -7.32 27.31
N VAL A 756 -15.58 -7.51 26.86
CA VAL A 756 -14.40 -7.74 27.70
C VAL A 756 -13.57 -6.45 27.68
N THR A 757 -13.40 -5.82 28.84
CA THR A 757 -12.67 -4.57 28.97
C THR A 757 -11.17 -4.76 28.78
N GLU A 758 -10.52 -3.66 28.41
CA GLU A 758 -9.07 -3.60 28.28
C GLU A 758 -8.38 -3.90 29.62
N HIS A 759 -7.31 -4.69 29.56
CA HIS A 759 -6.49 -5.02 30.72
C HIS A 759 -5.04 -5.29 30.32
N MET A 760 -4.11 -5.12 31.26
CA MET A 760 -2.71 -5.53 31.04
C MET A 760 -2.54 -6.99 31.42
N ARG A 761 -1.93 -7.78 30.53
CA ARG A 761 -1.56 -9.16 30.85
C ARG A 761 -0.09 -9.22 31.24
N GLY A 762 0.16 -9.37 32.55
CA GLY A 762 1.43 -9.90 33.05
C GLY A 762 1.48 -11.41 32.80
N ARG A 763 2.66 -11.94 32.44
CA ARG A 763 2.83 -13.38 32.18
C ARG A 763 2.82 -14.19 33.47
#